data_AF-A0AAW0L270-F1
#
_entry.id   AF-A0AAW0L270-F1
#
_cell.length_a   1.000
_cell.length_b   1.000
_cell.length_c   1.000
_cell.angle_alpha   90.00
_cell.angle_beta   90.00
_cell.angle_gamma   90.00
#
_symmetry.space_group_name_H-M   'P 1'
#
loop_
_entity.id
_entity.type
_entity.pdbx_description
1 polymer ?
#
loop_
_entity_poly.entity_id
_entity_poly.type
_entity_poly.pdbx_seq_one_letter_code
_entity_poly.pdbx_strand_id
1 'polypeptide(L)'
;FSLSRTRFHKEEHLPQKAMAIFHLFLSQFMHPQLKYMVAKMTLLDTILFCVVHLVDKLDAWHRLPVIIGAAYLGIRRHLHQRYNLLPVGEINGQRYNAEEFAYRTADGKCNHPSDDTIGSQGTFLGRNMPPSSSPYGLLEPHPTVVASKLLVRKKFIDNGKQFNMIACSWIQFMIHDWVDHLEDTEQIEIRAPDEISSGCPLKSFKFFKTKKVSIDLCHLKNGSPNTRTPWWDGSVIYGNDKEGMRRVRTFKDGKLKISEDGLLQHNENGIPISGDVRNCWAGFSLLQALFVKEHNAVCDMLKVYYPDLDDEQLYRHARLVTAAVIAKIHTIDWTVELLKTDTLLVGSRVNWYGLLGKKFKELLGHILGSILSGLVGLKKPRDHGVPYSLTEEFVSAYRMHSLLPETLVLRDITSSTSEDKHPPILHEYFPFSPYTVSANIRHHYDGYFLAIFFPPFMGFLHLAAKFIVFFGDIGTNVLGAKSHKLYMTNCRDYESRVPMRELVGIEGERKLSTIGMEQMLVSLGHQSCGALTLWNYPSWMRNLVAHDINGEDRPDPVDMASLEIYRDREREVPRYNEFRRNLMMIPISKWGDLTDDEEVIEALYDVYGDDVEKLDLQVGLMAEKKIKGFAISETAFFLFILIASRRLEADRFFTSSFNSKTYTQKGLEWVNKTEALKDVIDRHFPEMTRKWMTCSSAFSVWDSMPNPVNYIPLSSTIHVGMEQMLVSLGHQSCGALTLWNYPSWMRNLVAHDINGEDRPDPVDMASLEIYRDREREVPRYNEFRRNLMMIPIRKWGDLTDDEEVIEALCDVYGDDVEKLDLQVGLMAEKKIKGFAISETAFFLFILTASRRLEADRFFTSSFNSNTYTQKGLEWVNKTETLKDVIDRHFPEMTRKWMTCSSAFSVWDSMPNPVNCIPLYLRLST
;
A
#
# COMPACT_ATOMS: atom_id res chain seq x y z
N PHE A 1 34.19 -31.78 1.00
CA PHE A 1 34.70 -31.09 -0.19
C PHE A 1 35.68 -31.98 -0.96
N SER A 2 35.17 -32.75 -1.92
CA SER A 2 35.93 -33.42 -2.99
C SER A 2 34.91 -33.81 -4.08
N LEU A 3 35.35 -34.01 -5.33
CA LEU A 3 34.55 -34.58 -6.44
C LEU A 3 33.23 -33.85 -6.83
N SER A 4 33.33 -32.67 -7.45
CA SER A 4 32.31 -32.20 -8.44
C SER A 4 32.80 -31.11 -9.42
N ARG A 5 34.12 -30.94 -9.61
CA ARG A 5 34.68 -29.93 -10.53
C ARG A 5 34.67 -30.39 -11.99
N THR A 6 33.58 -30.12 -12.71
CA THR A 6 33.54 -30.23 -14.19
C THR A 6 32.71 -29.13 -14.85
N ARG A 7 33.33 -28.43 -15.81
CA ARG A 7 32.71 -27.53 -16.81
C ARG A 7 32.03 -26.22 -16.34
N PHE A 8 32.76 -25.35 -15.63
CA PHE A 8 32.63 -23.88 -15.80
C PHE A 8 33.94 -23.16 -15.42
N HIS A 9 34.94 -23.16 -16.32
CA HIS A 9 36.12 -22.29 -16.22
C HIS A 9 36.65 -21.93 -17.62
N LYS A 10 36.36 -20.70 -18.06
CA LYS A 10 37.10 -19.95 -19.08
C LYS A 10 36.86 -18.44 -18.86
N GLU A 11 37.27 -17.97 -17.69
CA GLU A 11 37.40 -16.55 -17.36
C GLU A 11 38.85 -16.33 -16.88
N GLU A 12 39.36 -15.10 -17.03
CA GLU A 12 40.79 -14.83 -17.00
C GLU A 12 41.36 -14.84 -15.58
N HIS A 13 42.47 -15.54 -15.38
CA HIS A 13 43.12 -15.64 -14.07
C HIS A 13 43.92 -14.38 -13.73
N LEU A 14 43.28 -13.43 -13.06
CA LEU A 14 44.00 -12.45 -12.23
C LEU A 14 44.84 -13.20 -11.15
N PRO A 15 46.08 -12.77 -10.86
CA PRO A 15 46.91 -13.47 -9.87
C PRO A 15 46.27 -13.49 -8.47
N GLN A 16 46.28 -14.65 -7.81
CA GLN A 16 45.67 -14.82 -6.47
C GLN A 16 46.15 -13.79 -5.44
N LYS A 17 47.42 -13.35 -5.51
CA LYS A 17 47.96 -12.29 -4.64
C LYS A 17 47.27 -10.93 -4.85
N ALA A 18 46.93 -10.57 -6.09
CA ALA A 18 46.22 -9.33 -6.38
C ALA A 18 44.78 -9.38 -5.84
N MET A 19 44.10 -10.52 -6.03
CA MET A 19 42.75 -10.73 -5.50
C MET A 19 42.73 -10.67 -3.96
N ALA A 20 43.72 -11.28 -3.29
CA ALA A 20 43.86 -11.21 -1.83
C ALA A 20 44.07 -9.77 -1.31
N ILE A 21 44.91 -8.96 -1.98
CA ILE A 21 45.11 -7.54 -1.63
C ILE A 21 43.82 -6.73 -1.82
N PHE A 22 43.08 -6.99 -2.91
CA PHE A 22 41.83 -6.30 -3.21
C PHE A 22 40.72 -6.63 -2.19
N HIS A 23 40.57 -7.91 -1.81
CA HIS A 23 39.69 -8.30 -0.71
C HIS A 23 40.11 -7.67 0.64
N LEU A 24 41.42 -7.56 0.91
CA LEU A 24 41.91 -6.94 2.15
C LEU A 24 41.51 -5.46 2.22
N PHE A 25 41.68 -4.71 1.12
CA PHE A 25 41.26 -3.31 1.00
C PHE A 25 39.74 -3.15 1.17
N LEU A 26 38.94 -3.91 0.40
CA LEU A 26 37.48 -3.87 0.52
C LEU A 26 36.98 -4.27 1.92
N SER A 27 37.71 -5.13 2.65
CA SER A 27 37.32 -5.56 4.00
C SER A 27 37.28 -4.42 5.04
N GLN A 28 37.86 -3.26 4.76
CA GLN A 28 37.74 -2.09 5.63
C GLN A 28 36.34 -1.45 5.55
N PHE A 29 35.67 -1.57 4.40
CA PHE A 29 34.36 -0.99 4.14
C PHE A 29 33.18 -1.91 4.52
N MET A 30 33.44 -3.18 4.82
CA MET A 30 32.41 -4.19 5.12
C MET A 30 32.15 -4.36 6.62
N HIS A 31 30.88 -4.50 7.01
CA HIS A 31 30.48 -4.78 8.39
C HIS A 31 31.15 -6.07 8.92
N PRO A 32 31.77 -6.07 10.12
CA PRO A 32 32.60 -7.19 10.60
C PRO A 32 31.90 -8.56 10.54
N GLN A 33 30.62 -8.61 10.96
CA GLN A 33 29.85 -9.86 11.00
C GLN A 33 29.46 -10.42 9.63
N LEU A 34 29.66 -9.68 8.52
CA LEU A 34 29.32 -10.15 7.16
C LEU A 34 30.55 -10.65 6.37
N LYS A 35 31.77 -10.40 6.86
CA LYS A 35 33.03 -10.72 6.15
C LYS A 35 33.17 -12.21 5.81
N TYR A 36 32.61 -13.10 6.63
CA TYR A 36 32.67 -14.55 6.43
C TYR A 36 31.85 -15.03 5.22
N MET A 37 30.81 -14.29 4.81
CA MET A 37 30.04 -14.60 3.60
C MET A 37 30.72 -14.08 2.35
N VAL A 38 31.27 -12.87 2.41
CA VAL A 38 31.98 -12.27 1.26
C VAL A 38 33.25 -13.05 0.92
N ALA A 39 33.88 -13.70 1.91
CA ALA A 39 34.96 -14.67 1.68
C ALA A 39 34.56 -15.91 0.85
N LYS A 40 33.25 -16.12 0.59
CA LYS A 40 32.71 -17.18 -0.29
C LYS A 40 32.25 -16.65 -1.66
N MET A 41 32.26 -15.33 -1.87
CA MET A 41 31.73 -14.70 -3.09
C MET A 41 32.75 -14.70 -4.23
N THR A 42 32.26 -14.60 -5.47
CA THR A 42 33.11 -14.26 -6.62
C THR A 42 33.59 -12.80 -6.54
N LEU A 43 34.62 -12.41 -7.31
CA LEU A 43 35.09 -11.02 -7.36
C LEU A 43 33.98 -10.05 -7.82
N LEU A 44 33.18 -10.45 -8.82
CA LEU A 44 32.03 -9.65 -9.28
C LEU A 44 30.96 -9.54 -8.20
N ASP A 45 30.57 -10.67 -7.59
CA ASP A 45 29.54 -10.66 -6.53
C ASP A 45 30.02 -9.89 -5.29
N THR A 46 31.34 -9.88 -5.00
CA THR A 46 31.95 -9.03 -3.96
C THR A 46 31.79 -7.55 -4.25
N ILE A 47 32.05 -7.11 -5.49
CA ILE A 47 31.87 -5.70 -5.91
C ILE A 47 30.38 -5.32 -5.82
N LEU A 48 29.49 -6.20 -6.29
CA LEU A 48 28.04 -6.01 -6.20
C LEU A 48 27.55 -5.94 -4.75
N PHE A 49 28.07 -6.80 -3.86
CA PHE A 49 27.80 -6.72 -2.42
C PHE A 49 28.32 -5.41 -1.81
N CYS A 50 29.52 -4.94 -2.18
CA CYS A 50 30.04 -3.66 -1.69
C CYS A 50 29.16 -2.47 -2.12
N VAL A 51 28.55 -2.50 -3.30
CA VAL A 51 27.57 -1.48 -3.75
C VAL A 51 26.30 -1.54 -2.91
N VAL A 52 25.69 -2.72 -2.77
CA VAL A 52 24.49 -2.92 -1.92
C VAL A 52 24.76 -2.48 -0.48
N HIS A 53 25.84 -2.98 0.12
CA HIS A 53 26.21 -2.72 1.51
C HIS A 53 26.56 -1.24 1.80
N LEU A 54 27.03 -0.49 0.80
CA LEU A 54 27.22 0.96 0.92
C LEU A 54 25.88 1.70 0.98
N VAL A 55 24.90 1.29 0.18
CA VAL A 55 23.54 1.87 0.20
C VAL A 55 22.79 1.49 1.48
N ASP A 56 22.96 0.24 1.95
CA ASP A 56 22.39 -0.25 3.22
C ASP A 56 22.91 0.54 4.42
N LYS A 57 24.21 0.87 4.43
CA LYS A 57 24.84 1.71 5.47
C LYS A 57 24.33 3.15 5.54
N LEU A 58 23.61 3.60 4.52
CA LEU A 58 23.05 4.95 4.41
C LEU A 58 21.52 4.96 4.57
N ASP A 59 20.90 3.80 4.85
CA ASP A 59 19.44 3.61 4.91
C ASP A 59 18.70 4.21 3.69
N ALA A 60 19.35 4.08 2.51
CA ALA A 60 19.06 4.95 1.39
C ALA A 60 18.20 4.29 0.29
N TRP A 61 18.23 2.97 0.11
CA TRP A 61 17.77 2.33 -1.14
C TRP A 61 16.30 2.63 -1.50
N HIS A 62 15.43 2.69 -0.48
CA HIS A 62 14.01 2.97 -0.64
C HIS A 62 13.69 4.47 -0.77
N ARG A 63 14.71 5.33 -0.64
CA ARG A 63 14.67 6.79 -0.82
C ARG A 63 15.29 7.22 -2.16
N LEU A 64 15.99 6.32 -2.86
CA LEU A 64 16.61 6.59 -4.16
C LEU A 64 15.55 6.70 -5.28
N PRO A 65 15.84 7.44 -6.37
CA PRO A 65 15.01 7.46 -7.58
C PRO A 65 14.70 6.04 -8.10
N VAL A 66 13.49 5.85 -8.61
CA VAL A 66 12.88 4.54 -8.92
C VAL A 66 13.78 3.58 -9.71
N ILE A 67 14.45 4.05 -10.77
CA ILE A 67 15.37 3.21 -11.56
C ILE A 67 16.55 2.71 -10.70
N ILE A 68 17.10 3.56 -9.84
CA ILE A 68 18.26 3.23 -9.00
C ILE A 68 17.84 2.28 -7.87
N GLY A 69 16.67 2.51 -7.25
CA GLY A 69 16.07 1.56 -6.29
C GLY A 69 15.79 0.19 -6.94
N ALA A 70 15.21 0.17 -8.14
CA ALA A 70 14.97 -1.06 -8.90
C ALA A 70 16.27 -1.77 -9.32
N ALA A 71 17.33 -1.03 -9.65
CA ALA A 71 18.66 -1.58 -9.95
C ALA A 71 19.30 -2.20 -8.69
N TYR A 72 19.23 -1.51 -7.54
CA TYR A 72 19.65 -2.04 -6.24
C TYR A 72 18.92 -3.36 -5.92
N LEU A 73 17.58 -3.42 -6.07
CA LEU A 73 16.80 -4.64 -5.85
C LEU A 73 17.17 -5.75 -6.85
N GLY A 74 17.49 -5.40 -8.10
CA GLY A 74 18.01 -6.33 -9.09
C GLY A 74 19.33 -6.98 -8.68
N ILE A 75 20.27 -6.17 -8.17
CA ILE A 75 21.57 -6.64 -7.66
C ILE A 75 21.40 -7.50 -6.40
N ARG A 76 20.64 -7.01 -5.41
CA ARG A 76 20.38 -7.73 -4.16
C ARG A 76 19.68 -9.07 -4.42
N ARG A 77 18.70 -9.12 -5.33
CA ARG A 77 18.08 -10.39 -5.78
C ARG A 77 19.08 -11.35 -6.43
N HIS A 78 19.99 -10.88 -7.29
CA HIS A 78 21.03 -11.73 -7.91
C HIS A 78 21.96 -12.35 -6.85
N LEU A 79 22.35 -11.57 -5.83
CA LEU A 79 23.13 -12.10 -4.70
C LEU A 79 22.32 -13.16 -3.93
N HIS A 80 21.06 -12.90 -3.62
CA HIS A 80 20.18 -13.89 -2.97
C HIS A 80 19.97 -15.17 -3.81
N GLN A 81 19.82 -15.05 -5.13
CA GLN A 81 19.73 -16.19 -6.06
C GLN A 81 21.01 -17.06 -6.08
N ARG A 82 22.17 -16.51 -5.68
CA ARG A 82 23.45 -17.25 -5.60
C ARG A 82 23.79 -17.79 -4.22
N TYR A 83 23.47 -17.05 -3.16
CA TYR A 83 23.96 -17.33 -1.80
C TYR A 83 22.85 -17.71 -0.81
N ASN A 84 21.57 -17.58 -1.19
CA ASN A 84 20.40 -17.90 -0.36
C ASN A 84 19.43 -18.90 -1.03
N LEU A 85 19.94 -19.87 -1.80
CA LEU A 85 19.17 -21.03 -2.25
C LEU A 85 19.94 -22.30 -1.88
N LEU A 86 19.36 -23.12 -1.00
CA LEU A 86 19.97 -24.34 -0.49
C LEU A 86 19.02 -25.53 -0.72
N PRO A 87 19.48 -26.60 -1.40
CA PRO A 87 18.69 -27.81 -1.62
C PRO A 87 18.49 -28.59 -0.31
N VAL A 88 17.35 -29.29 -0.21
CA VAL A 88 17.01 -30.17 0.90
C VAL A 88 16.50 -31.50 0.32
N GLY A 89 17.16 -32.59 0.68
CA GLY A 89 16.93 -33.91 0.07
C GLY A 89 17.64 -34.09 -1.28
N GLU A 90 17.42 -35.26 -1.89
CA GLU A 90 18.02 -35.66 -3.17
C GLU A 90 17.06 -35.45 -4.37
N ILE A 91 17.63 -35.41 -5.58
CA ILE A 91 16.90 -35.30 -6.85
C ILE A 91 16.72 -36.72 -7.41
N ASN A 92 15.58 -37.34 -7.08
CA ASN A 92 15.32 -38.77 -7.32
C ASN A 92 14.15 -39.04 -8.30
N GLY A 93 13.70 -38.02 -9.06
CA GLY A 93 12.68 -38.19 -10.09
C GLY A 93 13.22 -38.69 -11.43
N GLN A 94 12.31 -38.86 -12.39
CA GLN A 94 12.58 -39.39 -13.71
C GLN A 94 12.40 -38.32 -14.80
N ARG A 95 12.96 -38.58 -15.99
CA ARG A 95 12.71 -37.76 -17.17
C ARG A 95 11.39 -38.17 -17.81
N TYR A 96 10.57 -37.18 -18.16
CA TYR A 96 9.27 -37.32 -18.80
C TYR A 96 9.20 -36.48 -20.08
N ASN A 97 8.21 -36.73 -20.94
CA ASN A 97 7.97 -35.89 -22.11
C ASN A 97 7.15 -34.65 -21.72
N ALA A 98 7.76 -33.46 -21.78
CA ALA A 98 7.09 -32.22 -21.42
C ALA A 98 5.88 -31.86 -22.32
N GLU A 99 5.76 -32.42 -23.54
CA GLU A 99 4.61 -32.18 -24.42
C GLU A 99 3.38 -33.02 -24.04
N GLU A 100 3.56 -34.25 -23.55
CA GLU A 100 2.45 -35.10 -23.06
C GLU A 100 1.75 -34.48 -21.84
N PHE A 101 2.54 -33.82 -20.98
CA PHE A 101 2.07 -33.15 -19.77
C PHE A 101 1.83 -31.65 -20.00
N ALA A 102 1.21 -31.23 -21.12
CA ALA A 102 0.97 -29.81 -21.44
C ALA A 102 -0.11 -29.12 -20.55
N TYR A 103 -0.20 -29.48 -19.26
CA TYR A 103 -1.18 -29.03 -18.28
C TYR A 103 -0.62 -29.20 -16.85
N ARG A 104 -1.15 -28.45 -15.87
CA ARG A 104 -0.81 -28.65 -14.45
C ARG A 104 -1.41 -29.96 -13.93
N THR A 105 -0.59 -30.86 -13.39
CA THR A 105 -1.07 -32.15 -12.86
C THR A 105 -1.74 -31.98 -11.50
N ALA A 106 -2.48 -33.00 -11.06
CA ALA A 106 -3.20 -32.96 -9.79
C ALA A 106 -2.27 -32.87 -8.56
N ASP A 107 -1.05 -33.41 -8.66
CA ASP A 107 -0.05 -33.56 -7.59
C ASP A 107 1.19 -32.67 -7.77
N GLY A 108 1.18 -31.73 -8.72
CA GLY A 108 2.30 -30.81 -9.00
C GLY A 108 3.49 -31.43 -9.75
N LYS A 109 3.41 -32.72 -10.12
CA LYS A 109 4.44 -33.42 -10.90
C LYS A 109 4.57 -32.92 -12.34
N CYS A 110 5.63 -33.37 -12.99
CA CYS A 110 5.91 -33.10 -14.41
C CYS A 110 6.01 -31.59 -14.74
N ASN A 111 6.45 -30.74 -13.81
CA ASN A 111 6.69 -29.31 -14.08
C ASN A 111 8.16 -29.01 -14.42
N HIS A 112 9.10 -29.44 -13.58
CA HIS A 112 10.52 -29.15 -13.74
C HIS A 112 11.14 -29.86 -14.97
N PRO A 113 11.89 -29.17 -15.85
CA PRO A 113 12.20 -29.67 -17.21
C PRO A 113 13.11 -30.90 -17.32
N SER A 114 13.58 -31.46 -16.21
CA SER A 114 14.45 -32.66 -16.18
C SER A 114 14.10 -33.70 -15.10
N ASP A 115 13.06 -33.46 -14.30
CA ASP A 115 12.68 -34.30 -13.15
C ASP A 115 11.16 -34.18 -12.94
N ASP A 116 10.44 -35.31 -12.86
CA ASP A 116 8.99 -35.32 -12.72
C ASP A 116 8.49 -35.03 -11.29
N THR A 117 9.35 -35.10 -10.28
CA THR A 117 8.99 -34.94 -8.86
C THR A 117 9.23 -33.55 -8.29
N ILE A 118 10.18 -32.77 -8.82
CA ILE A 118 10.51 -31.44 -8.28
C ILE A 118 9.26 -30.54 -8.23
N GLY A 119 8.94 -30.09 -7.01
CA GLY A 119 7.78 -29.25 -6.69
C GLY A 119 6.44 -29.99 -6.59
N SER A 120 6.42 -31.32 -6.55
CA SER A 120 5.20 -32.09 -6.27
C SER A 120 4.78 -32.01 -4.80
N GLN A 121 3.55 -32.41 -4.51
CA GLN A 121 3.11 -32.73 -3.15
C GLN A 121 4.10 -33.71 -2.49
N GLY A 122 4.35 -33.56 -1.19
CA GLY A 122 5.25 -34.42 -0.41
C GLY A 122 6.74 -34.14 -0.58
N THR A 123 7.14 -33.22 -1.47
CA THR A 123 8.55 -32.79 -1.58
C THR A 123 9.00 -31.97 -0.38
N PHE A 124 10.32 -31.91 -0.15
CA PHE A 124 10.89 -31.14 0.94
C PHE A 124 10.75 -29.63 0.74
N LEU A 125 10.48 -28.92 1.84
CA LEU A 125 10.79 -27.51 1.94
C LEU A 125 12.31 -27.32 1.92
N GLY A 126 12.77 -26.49 1.00
CA GLY A 126 14.17 -26.07 0.88
C GLY A 126 14.57 -25.11 2.00
N ARG A 127 15.77 -24.53 1.89
CA ARG A 127 16.16 -23.40 2.74
C ARG A 127 16.76 -22.23 1.96
N ASN A 128 16.63 -21.05 2.54
CA ASN A 128 17.37 -19.85 2.15
C ASN A 128 18.60 -19.60 3.04
N MET A 129 18.75 -20.35 4.12
CA MET A 129 19.77 -20.18 5.15
C MET A 129 20.26 -21.53 5.69
N PRO A 130 21.47 -21.63 6.26
CA PRO A 130 21.80 -22.74 7.15
C PRO A 130 20.78 -22.84 8.30
N PRO A 131 20.56 -24.03 8.89
CA PRO A 131 19.85 -24.16 10.15
C PRO A 131 20.45 -23.25 11.22
N SER A 132 19.58 -22.72 12.08
CA SER A 132 19.90 -21.85 13.22
C SER A 132 21.09 -22.36 14.02
N SER A 133 22.10 -21.51 14.21
CA SER A 133 23.25 -21.78 15.09
C SER A 133 23.00 -21.34 16.54
N SER A 134 21.78 -20.87 16.82
CA SER A 134 21.34 -20.33 18.11
C SER A 134 21.52 -21.32 19.28
N PRO A 135 22.09 -20.89 20.43
CA PRO A 135 22.34 -21.76 21.57
C PRO A 135 21.12 -21.99 22.47
N TYR A 136 20.06 -21.17 22.34
CA TYR A 136 18.91 -21.18 23.25
C TYR A 136 17.88 -22.27 22.87
N GLY A 137 17.30 -22.92 23.88
CA GLY A 137 16.34 -24.00 23.69
C GLY A 137 15.00 -23.59 23.05
N LEU A 138 14.22 -24.60 22.65
CA LEU A 138 12.87 -24.41 22.07
C LEU A 138 11.91 -23.62 22.98
N LEU A 139 12.16 -23.62 24.29
CA LEU A 139 11.38 -22.91 25.31
C LEU A 139 12.06 -21.65 25.87
N GLU A 140 13.07 -21.09 25.19
CA GLU A 140 13.86 -19.96 25.69
C GLU A 140 13.80 -18.73 24.75
N PRO A 141 13.30 -17.56 25.21
CA PRO A 141 12.38 -17.40 26.35
C PRO A 141 11.06 -18.16 26.10
N HIS A 142 10.26 -18.40 27.14
CA HIS A 142 9.10 -19.29 26.99
C HIS A 142 8.09 -18.77 25.95
N PRO A 143 7.63 -19.57 24.97
CA PRO A 143 6.77 -19.08 23.88
C PRO A 143 5.52 -18.35 24.37
N THR A 144 4.92 -18.82 25.46
CA THR A 144 3.74 -18.17 26.08
C THR A 144 4.07 -16.86 26.78
N VAL A 145 5.31 -16.65 27.26
CA VAL A 145 5.78 -15.34 27.76
C VAL A 145 5.92 -14.37 26.59
N VAL A 146 6.53 -14.80 25.47
CA VAL A 146 6.61 -14.00 24.24
C VAL A 146 5.21 -13.62 23.73
N ALA A 147 4.31 -14.60 23.64
CA ALA A 147 2.93 -14.40 23.20
C ALA A 147 2.14 -13.43 24.09
N SER A 148 2.25 -13.57 25.42
CA SER A 148 1.52 -12.74 26.39
C SER A 148 2.14 -11.35 26.59
N LYS A 149 3.46 -11.18 26.48
CA LYS A 149 4.12 -9.87 26.69
C LYS A 149 4.28 -9.03 25.43
N LEU A 150 4.44 -9.64 24.24
CA LEU A 150 4.82 -8.93 23.01
C LEU A 150 3.84 -9.06 21.85
N LEU A 151 3.14 -10.20 21.71
CA LEU A 151 2.29 -10.44 20.53
C LEU A 151 0.82 -10.04 20.76
N VAL A 152 0.20 -10.48 21.85
CA VAL A 152 -1.26 -10.37 22.08
C VAL A 152 -1.78 -8.92 21.96
N ARG A 153 -2.93 -8.75 21.30
CA ARG A 153 -3.50 -7.44 20.97
C ARG A 153 -3.84 -6.62 22.23
N LYS A 154 -3.13 -5.50 22.44
CA LYS A 154 -3.49 -4.45 23.43
C LYS A 154 -4.57 -3.52 22.87
N LYS A 155 -4.33 -3.03 21.64
CA LYS A 155 -5.17 -2.09 20.89
C LYS A 155 -5.13 -2.51 19.42
N PHE A 156 -6.25 -2.46 18.71
CA PHE A 156 -6.23 -2.70 17.27
C PHE A 156 -5.49 -1.56 16.55
N ILE A 157 -4.47 -1.92 15.78
CA ILE A 157 -3.76 -1.04 14.85
C ILE A 157 -4.05 -1.57 13.46
N ASP A 158 -4.47 -0.71 12.52
CA ASP A 158 -4.83 -1.09 11.16
C ASP A 158 -3.88 -0.49 10.10
N ASN A 159 -4.06 -0.88 8.84
CA ASN A 159 -3.29 -0.33 7.72
C ASN A 159 -3.97 0.93 7.11
N GLY A 160 -4.83 1.62 7.86
CA GLY A 160 -5.61 2.75 7.39
C GLY A 160 -6.38 2.43 6.12
N LYS A 161 -6.14 3.18 5.05
CA LYS A 161 -6.75 2.98 3.73
C LYS A 161 -5.97 2.05 2.79
N GLN A 162 -4.75 1.65 3.15
CA GLN A 162 -3.83 0.94 2.25
C GLN A 162 -4.24 -0.51 1.98
N PHE A 163 -4.72 -1.24 3.00
CA PHE A 163 -4.84 -2.70 2.94
C PHE A 163 -6.10 -3.20 3.65
N ASN A 164 -7.03 -3.79 2.90
CA ASN A 164 -8.35 -4.19 3.39
C ASN A 164 -8.43 -5.67 3.82
N MET A 165 -9.60 -6.09 4.31
CA MET A 165 -9.81 -7.48 4.71
C MET A 165 -9.87 -8.47 3.53
N ILE A 166 -10.16 -8.04 2.30
CA ILE A 166 -9.99 -8.90 1.10
C ILE A 166 -8.50 -9.22 0.88
N ALA A 167 -7.60 -8.27 1.14
CA ALA A 167 -6.16 -8.46 1.03
C ALA A 167 -5.61 -9.41 2.12
N CYS A 168 -6.23 -9.39 3.31
CA CYS A 168 -6.01 -10.36 4.39
C CYS A 168 -6.50 -11.77 4.01
N SER A 169 -7.73 -11.89 3.48
CA SER A 169 -8.22 -13.16 2.93
C SER A 169 -7.32 -13.71 1.81
N TRP A 170 -6.85 -12.83 0.93
CA TRP A 170 -6.01 -13.20 -0.21
C TRP A 170 -4.69 -13.83 0.20
N ILE A 171 -4.02 -13.32 1.25
CA ILE A 171 -2.73 -13.89 1.64
C ILE A 171 -2.87 -15.28 2.26
N GLN A 172 -3.97 -15.55 2.99
CA GLN A 172 -4.29 -16.92 3.43
C GLN A 172 -4.66 -17.82 2.24
N PHE A 173 -5.46 -17.31 1.29
CA PHE A 173 -5.81 -18.02 0.04
C PHE A 173 -4.56 -18.43 -0.76
N MET A 174 -3.50 -17.63 -0.72
CA MET A 174 -2.19 -17.96 -1.30
C MET A 174 -1.40 -18.99 -0.49
N ILE A 175 -1.39 -18.90 0.85
CA ILE A 175 -0.72 -19.92 1.68
C ILE A 175 -1.32 -21.31 1.48
N HIS A 176 -2.64 -21.39 1.24
CA HIS A 176 -3.35 -22.62 0.89
C HIS A 176 -3.09 -23.14 -0.53
N ASP A 177 -2.51 -22.33 -1.42
CA ASP A 177 -2.04 -22.73 -2.75
C ASP A 177 -0.59 -23.26 -2.70
N TRP A 178 0.13 -22.99 -1.61
CA TRP A 178 1.60 -23.03 -1.56
C TRP A 178 2.20 -24.01 -0.55
N VAL A 179 1.80 -23.94 0.72
CA VAL A 179 2.57 -24.58 1.80
C VAL A 179 1.75 -24.92 3.03
N ASP A 180 1.89 -26.16 3.48
CA ASP A 180 1.57 -26.64 4.82
C ASP A 180 2.60 -27.71 5.22
N HIS A 181 2.86 -27.84 6.52
CA HIS A 181 3.88 -28.76 7.02
C HIS A 181 3.27 -30.12 7.34
N LEU A 182 3.90 -31.19 6.87
CA LEU A 182 3.55 -32.53 7.37
C LEU A 182 3.81 -32.59 8.88
N GLU A 183 2.80 -33.01 9.63
CA GLU A 183 2.88 -33.28 11.06
C GLU A 183 3.29 -34.74 11.32
N ASP A 184 3.92 -35.00 12.47
CA ASP A 184 4.18 -36.34 12.98
C ASP A 184 3.04 -36.84 13.86
N THR A 185 3.01 -38.13 14.20
CA THR A 185 2.01 -38.69 15.14
C THR A 185 2.33 -38.40 16.61
N GLU A 186 3.49 -37.81 16.90
CA GLU A 186 3.92 -37.41 18.25
C GLU A 186 3.25 -36.07 18.65
N GLN A 187 2.42 -36.10 19.71
CA GLN A 187 1.92 -34.88 20.34
C GLN A 187 2.91 -34.34 21.38
N ILE A 188 3.06 -33.02 21.41
CA ILE A 188 3.79 -32.25 22.43
C ILE A 188 2.79 -31.35 23.16
N GLU A 189 3.00 -31.16 24.46
CA GLU A 189 2.24 -30.20 25.29
C GLU A 189 3.14 -29.02 25.69
N ILE A 190 2.67 -27.79 25.50
CA ILE A 190 3.27 -26.58 26.10
C ILE A 190 2.37 -26.15 27.26
N ARG A 191 2.98 -25.86 28.42
CA ARG A 191 2.32 -25.31 29.60
C ARG A 191 2.75 -23.86 29.82
N ALA A 192 1.81 -22.98 30.16
CA ALA A 192 2.14 -21.62 30.56
C ALA A 192 2.89 -21.63 31.91
N PRO A 193 3.99 -20.89 32.07
CA PRO A 193 4.66 -20.71 33.36
C PRO A 193 3.69 -20.14 34.39
N ASP A 194 3.79 -20.59 35.65
CA ASP A 194 2.81 -20.31 36.70
C ASP A 194 2.59 -18.79 36.89
N GLU A 195 3.65 -18.00 36.74
CA GLU A 195 3.68 -16.53 36.90
C GLU A 195 2.77 -15.79 35.90
N ILE A 196 2.52 -16.37 34.72
CA ILE A 196 1.63 -15.79 33.69
C ILE A 196 0.38 -16.65 33.42
N SER A 197 0.32 -17.86 33.98
CA SER A 197 -0.71 -18.87 33.71
C SER A 197 -2.15 -18.39 33.95
N SER A 198 -2.33 -17.44 34.87
CA SER A 198 -3.62 -16.83 35.24
C SER A 198 -4.18 -15.89 34.18
N GLY A 199 -3.33 -15.25 33.37
CA GLY A 199 -3.71 -14.35 32.29
C GLY A 199 -3.74 -15.01 30.89
N CYS A 200 -3.43 -16.30 30.79
CA CYS A 200 -3.38 -17.01 29.52
C CYS A 200 -4.73 -17.66 29.17
N PRO A 201 -5.30 -17.46 27.95
CA PRO A 201 -6.56 -18.08 27.55
C PRO A 201 -6.56 -19.62 27.56
N LEU A 202 -5.38 -20.23 27.41
CA LEU A 202 -5.12 -21.65 27.63
C LEU A 202 -3.94 -21.78 28.60
N LYS A 203 -4.12 -22.56 29.67
CA LYS A 203 -3.05 -22.85 30.65
C LYS A 203 -2.03 -23.86 30.12
N SER A 204 -2.48 -24.73 29.22
CA SER A 204 -1.65 -25.61 28.41
C SER A 204 -2.39 -25.93 27.12
N PHE A 205 -1.67 -26.36 26.09
CA PHE A 205 -2.24 -26.83 24.84
C PHE A 205 -1.35 -27.90 24.22
N LYS A 206 -1.95 -28.76 23.39
CA LYS A 206 -1.25 -29.82 22.65
C LYS A 206 -1.24 -29.54 21.16
N PHE A 207 -0.24 -30.07 20.48
CA PHE A 207 -0.12 -30.04 19.02
C PHE A 207 0.79 -31.18 18.55
N PHE A 208 0.66 -31.57 17.28
CA PHE A 208 1.54 -32.56 16.68
C PHE A 208 2.88 -31.93 16.27
N LYS A 209 3.98 -32.66 16.45
CA LYS A 209 5.34 -32.24 16.08
C LYS A 209 5.47 -32.02 14.56
N THR A 210 6.35 -31.14 14.10
CA THR A 210 6.65 -31.04 12.65
C THR A 210 7.39 -32.31 12.21
N LYS A 211 6.92 -32.99 11.15
CA LYS A 211 7.55 -34.23 10.66
C LYS A 211 8.95 -33.95 10.14
N LYS A 212 9.94 -34.59 10.74
CA LYS A 212 11.33 -34.59 10.28
C LYS A 212 11.65 -35.94 9.63
N VAL A 213 12.11 -35.90 8.38
CA VAL A 213 12.60 -37.07 7.64
C VAL A 213 14.10 -36.91 7.45
N SER A 214 14.88 -37.95 7.75
CA SER A 214 16.33 -37.89 7.63
C SER A 214 16.77 -37.86 6.17
N ILE A 215 17.87 -37.14 5.88
CA ILE A 215 18.45 -36.97 4.55
C ILE A 215 19.98 -37.11 4.62
N ASP A 216 20.60 -37.72 3.61
CA ASP A 216 22.05 -37.98 3.59
C ASP A 216 22.85 -36.80 3.00
N LEU A 217 22.75 -35.65 3.67
CA LEU A 217 23.46 -34.43 3.29
C LEU A 217 24.39 -33.98 4.41
N CYS A 218 25.69 -33.82 4.09
CA CYS A 218 26.79 -33.61 5.04
C CYS A 218 26.64 -32.42 6.02
N HIS A 219 25.69 -31.52 5.79
CA HIS A 219 25.47 -30.29 6.56
C HIS A 219 24.00 -30.06 6.99
N LEU A 220 23.09 -30.98 6.66
CA LEU A 220 21.67 -30.90 7.04
C LEU A 220 21.14 -32.33 7.23
N LYS A 221 20.75 -32.68 8.46
CA LYS A 221 20.41 -34.07 8.83
C LYS A 221 18.95 -34.46 8.54
N ASN A 222 18.06 -33.47 8.46
CA ASN A 222 16.61 -33.66 8.35
C ASN A 222 16.00 -32.62 7.39
N GLY A 223 14.95 -33.01 6.67
CA GLY A 223 14.05 -32.11 5.95
C GLY A 223 12.60 -32.22 6.46
N SER A 224 11.79 -31.20 6.16
CA SER A 224 10.35 -31.17 6.43
C SER A 224 9.55 -31.27 5.13
N PRO A 225 8.68 -32.29 4.94
CA PRO A 225 7.83 -32.38 3.74
C PRO A 225 6.71 -31.33 3.71
N ASN A 226 6.41 -30.82 2.53
CA ASN A 226 5.23 -29.98 2.25
C ASN A 226 4.02 -30.87 1.92
N THR A 227 2.89 -30.70 2.62
CA THR A 227 1.62 -31.39 2.31
C THR A 227 0.86 -30.77 1.14
N ARG A 228 1.26 -29.57 0.72
CA ARG A 228 0.75 -28.86 -0.47
C ARG A 228 1.75 -28.90 -1.63
N THR A 229 1.30 -28.59 -2.84
CA THR A 229 2.17 -28.39 -4.00
C THR A 229 2.82 -27.01 -3.92
N PRO A 230 4.16 -26.86 -3.83
CA PRO A 230 4.81 -25.55 -3.79
C PRO A 230 4.73 -24.74 -5.10
N TRP A 231 4.25 -25.33 -6.21
CA TRP A 231 3.98 -24.60 -7.45
C TRP A 231 2.82 -23.61 -7.27
N TRP A 232 2.81 -22.55 -8.08
CA TRP A 232 1.73 -21.57 -8.03
C TRP A 232 0.67 -21.93 -9.07
N ASP A 233 -0.29 -22.72 -8.62
CA ASP A 233 -0.93 -23.76 -9.45
C ASP A 233 -2.46 -23.81 -9.31
N GLY A 234 -3.00 -23.14 -8.28
CA GLY A 234 -4.41 -23.08 -7.92
C GLY A 234 -4.87 -24.24 -7.02
N SER A 235 -3.96 -24.97 -6.39
CA SER A 235 -4.26 -26.15 -5.55
C SER A 235 -5.26 -25.85 -4.43
N VAL A 236 -5.30 -24.60 -3.95
CA VAL A 236 -6.33 -24.07 -3.04
C VAL A 236 -7.77 -24.29 -3.52
N ILE A 237 -8.04 -24.33 -4.84
CA ILE A 237 -9.35 -24.68 -5.41
C ILE A 237 -9.34 -25.99 -6.22
N TYR A 238 -8.17 -26.49 -6.64
CA TYR A 238 -8.04 -27.69 -7.48
C TYR A 238 -7.61 -28.97 -6.75
N GLY A 239 -7.20 -28.86 -5.48
CA GLY A 239 -6.62 -29.95 -4.70
C GLY A 239 -5.12 -30.14 -4.95
N ASN A 240 -4.46 -30.70 -3.95
CA ASN A 240 -3.03 -31.01 -3.94
C ASN A 240 -2.71 -32.44 -4.42
N ASP A 241 -3.74 -33.23 -4.76
CA ASP A 241 -3.64 -34.60 -5.27
C ASP A 241 -4.85 -34.97 -6.16
N LYS A 242 -4.87 -36.21 -6.66
CA LYS A 242 -5.90 -36.72 -7.57
C LYS A 242 -7.29 -36.85 -6.92
N GLU A 243 -7.38 -37.14 -5.63
CA GLU A 243 -8.66 -37.25 -4.93
C GLU A 243 -9.20 -35.88 -4.54
N GLY A 244 -8.33 -34.93 -4.17
CA GLY A 244 -8.68 -33.51 -4.09
C GLY A 244 -9.26 -32.99 -5.40
N MET A 245 -8.57 -33.24 -6.53
CA MET A 245 -9.05 -32.86 -7.87
C MET A 245 -10.39 -33.52 -8.24
N ARG A 246 -10.61 -34.79 -7.87
CA ARG A 246 -11.89 -35.48 -8.08
C ARG A 246 -13.01 -34.91 -7.22
N ARG A 247 -12.72 -34.58 -5.97
CA ARG A 247 -13.69 -34.04 -5.00
C ARG A 247 -14.34 -32.75 -5.49
N VAL A 248 -13.57 -31.86 -6.12
CA VAL A 248 -14.03 -30.52 -6.54
C VAL A 248 -14.70 -30.45 -7.91
N ARG A 249 -14.48 -31.42 -8.81
CA ARG A 249 -14.99 -31.37 -10.21
C ARG A 249 -16.44 -31.83 -10.35
N THR A 250 -17.14 -31.24 -11.33
CA THR A 250 -18.47 -31.69 -11.78
C THR A 250 -18.39 -32.87 -12.76
N PHE A 251 -17.24 -33.05 -13.42
CA PHE A 251 -17.07 -33.90 -14.61
C PHE A 251 -18.04 -33.57 -15.75
N LYS A 252 -18.42 -32.28 -15.84
CA LYS A 252 -19.19 -31.71 -16.94
C LYS A 252 -18.61 -30.34 -17.33
N ASP A 253 -18.35 -30.17 -18.62
CA ASP A 253 -17.87 -28.94 -19.26
C ASP A 253 -16.61 -28.32 -18.61
N GLY A 254 -15.78 -29.13 -17.95
CA GLY A 254 -14.53 -28.74 -17.29
C GLY A 254 -14.71 -28.11 -15.90
N LYS A 255 -15.94 -28.06 -15.38
CA LYS A 255 -16.31 -27.18 -14.27
C LYS A 255 -15.98 -27.73 -12.87
N LEU A 256 -15.90 -26.80 -11.93
CA LEU A 256 -15.82 -27.03 -10.50
C LEU A 256 -17.20 -26.84 -9.84
N LYS A 257 -17.42 -27.54 -8.73
CA LYS A 257 -18.63 -27.47 -7.90
C LYS A 257 -18.77 -26.11 -7.23
N ILE A 258 -19.98 -25.57 -7.26
CA ILE A 258 -20.42 -24.31 -6.63
C ILE A 258 -21.90 -24.47 -6.27
N SER A 259 -22.41 -23.80 -5.24
CA SER A 259 -23.85 -23.77 -4.93
C SER A 259 -24.58 -22.69 -5.75
N GLU A 260 -25.92 -22.74 -5.77
CA GLU A 260 -26.76 -21.84 -6.59
C GLU A 260 -26.71 -20.38 -6.13
N ASP A 261 -26.44 -20.14 -4.84
CA ASP A 261 -26.14 -18.82 -4.26
C ASP A 261 -24.74 -18.29 -4.65
N GLY A 262 -23.93 -19.10 -5.32
CA GLY A 262 -22.57 -18.77 -5.74
C GLY A 262 -21.49 -18.96 -4.68
N LEU A 263 -21.79 -19.58 -3.53
CA LEU A 263 -20.81 -19.96 -2.51
C LEU A 263 -20.24 -21.37 -2.78
N LEU A 264 -19.37 -21.86 -1.89
CA LEU A 264 -18.91 -23.24 -1.92
C LEU A 264 -20.06 -24.19 -1.51
N GLN A 265 -20.08 -25.38 -2.10
CA GLN A 265 -20.89 -26.49 -1.56
C GLN A 265 -20.24 -27.04 -0.29
N HIS A 266 -21.01 -27.62 0.63
CA HIS A 266 -20.50 -28.26 1.85
C HIS A 266 -20.84 -29.75 1.86
N ASN A 267 -20.06 -30.55 2.60
CA ASN A 267 -20.36 -31.96 2.85
C ASN A 267 -21.34 -32.12 4.04
N GLU A 268 -21.68 -33.37 4.37
CA GLU A 268 -22.60 -33.71 5.48
C GLU A 268 -22.13 -33.21 6.86
N ASN A 269 -20.81 -33.01 7.05
CA ASN A 269 -20.22 -32.45 8.28
C ASN A 269 -20.19 -30.91 8.28
N GLY A 270 -20.62 -30.25 7.21
CA GLY A 270 -20.55 -28.79 7.02
C GLY A 270 -19.18 -28.28 6.55
N ILE A 271 -18.26 -29.16 6.14
CA ILE A 271 -16.93 -28.79 5.65
C ILE A 271 -17.04 -28.39 4.17
N PRO A 272 -16.42 -27.25 3.75
CA PRO A 272 -16.54 -26.77 2.38
C PRO A 272 -15.82 -27.67 1.35
N ILE A 273 -16.41 -27.78 0.17
CA ILE A 273 -15.92 -28.61 -0.94
C ILE A 273 -15.05 -27.73 -1.84
N SER A 274 -13.78 -27.60 -1.47
CA SER A 274 -12.74 -26.93 -2.24
C SER A 274 -11.44 -27.76 -2.27
N GLY A 275 -10.37 -27.22 -2.86
CA GLY A 275 -9.08 -27.89 -3.03
C GLY A 275 -8.36 -28.11 -1.71
N ASP A 276 -8.25 -27.05 -0.91
CA ASP A 276 -7.75 -27.07 0.47
C ASP A 276 -8.65 -26.19 1.36
N VAL A 277 -9.00 -26.67 2.56
CA VAL A 277 -9.93 -26.01 3.48
C VAL A 277 -9.44 -26.06 4.94
N ARG A 278 -8.15 -26.30 5.16
CA ARG A 278 -7.59 -26.55 6.50
C ARG A 278 -7.41 -25.25 7.29
N ASN A 279 -8.09 -25.10 8.44
CA ASN A 279 -8.13 -23.84 9.21
C ASN A 279 -8.72 -22.67 8.40
N CYS A 280 -9.81 -22.92 7.67
CA CYS A 280 -10.50 -21.91 6.86
C CYS A 280 -11.26 -20.87 7.69
N TRP A 281 -11.65 -19.76 7.05
CA TRP A 281 -12.59 -18.78 7.59
C TRP A 281 -13.40 -18.15 6.46
N ALA A 282 -14.56 -17.58 6.78
CA ALA A 282 -15.56 -17.10 5.82
C ALA A 282 -14.98 -16.20 4.71
N GLY A 283 -14.08 -15.26 5.06
CA GLY A 283 -13.47 -14.37 4.08
C GLY A 283 -12.49 -15.05 3.12
N PHE A 284 -11.88 -16.18 3.52
CA PHE A 284 -11.05 -17.03 2.68
C PHE A 284 -11.93 -17.90 1.75
N SER A 285 -12.97 -18.54 2.29
CA SER A 285 -13.88 -19.43 1.54
C SER A 285 -14.65 -18.66 0.44
N LEU A 286 -14.97 -17.39 0.72
CA LEU A 286 -15.49 -16.42 -0.25
C LEU A 286 -14.58 -16.23 -1.48
N LEU A 287 -13.26 -16.21 -1.30
CA LEU A 287 -12.31 -16.09 -2.42
C LEU A 287 -12.20 -17.41 -3.19
N GLN A 288 -12.26 -18.56 -2.52
CA GLN A 288 -12.35 -19.85 -3.20
C GLN A 288 -13.59 -19.90 -4.11
N ALA A 289 -14.76 -19.51 -3.59
CA ALA A 289 -15.99 -19.40 -4.38
C ALA A 289 -15.85 -18.45 -5.59
N LEU A 290 -15.21 -17.28 -5.41
CA LEU A 290 -14.96 -16.33 -6.49
C LEU A 290 -14.07 -16.91 -7.61
N PHE A 291 -13.02 -17.65 -7.26
CA PHE A 291 -12.11 -18.24 -8.25
C PHE A 291 -12.63 -19.56 -8.85
N VAL A 292 -13.53 -20.26 -8.17
CA VAL A 292 -14.38 -21.31 -8.76
C VAL A 292 -15.32 -20.71 -9.82
N LYS A 293 -15.96 -19.56 -9.55
CA LYS A 293 -16.78 -18.83 -10.54
C LYS A 293 -15.94 -18.36 -11.73
N GLU A 294 -14.73 -17.82 -11.52
CA GLU A 294 -13.81 -17.42 -12.60
C GLU A 294 -13.36 -18.64 -13.45
N HIS A 295 -13.00 -19.76 -12.83
CA HIS A 295 -12.70 -21.02 -13.55
C HIS A 295 -13.88 -21.50 -14.39
N ASN A 296 -15.09 -21.49 -13.84
CA ASN A 296 -16.29 -21.91 -14.55
C ASN A 296 -16.62 -20.98 -15.72
N ALA A 297 -16.44 -19.66 -15.57
CA ALA A 297 -16.59 -18.68 -16.65
C ALA A 297 -15.52 -18.83 -17.75
N VAL A 298 -14.28 -19.20 -17.40
CA VAL A 298 -13.24 -19.57 -18.37
C VAL A 298 -13.64 -20.85 -19.11
N CYS A 299 -14.19 -21.86 -18.44
CA CYS A 299 -14.68 -23.08 -19.08
C CYS A 299 -15.81 -22.78 -20.09
N ASP A 300 -16.80 -21.96 -19.72
CA ASP A 300 -17.87 -21.54 -20.63
C ASP A 300 -17.32 -20.79 -21.86
N MET A 301 -16.39 -19.85 -21.64
CA MET A 301 -15.71 -19.14 -22.72
C MET A 301 -14.94 -20.10 -23.65
N LEU A 302 -14.18 -21.04 -23.09
CA LEU A 302 -13.42 -22.02 -23.88
C LEU A 302 -14.36 -22.94 -24.67
N LYS A 303 -15.49 -23.36 -24.10
CA LYS A 303 -16.47 -24.22 -24.78
C LYS A 303 -17.18 -23.52 -25.94
N VAL A 304 -17.34 -22.20 -25.88
CA VAL A 304 -17.88 -21.39 -27.00
C VAL A 304 -16.89 -21.27 -28.16
N TYR A 305 -15.59 -21.07 -27.89
CA TYR A 305 -14.58 -20.90 -28.94
C TYR A 305 -13.95 -22.20 -29.44
N TYR A 306 -14.02 -23.27 -28.65
CA TYR A 306 -13.45 -24.58 -28.94
C TYR A 306 -14.48 -25.69 -28.58
N PRO A 307 -15.57 -25.81 -29.36
CA PRO A 307 -16.71 -26.67 -29.02
C PRO A 307 -16.36 -28.15 -28.93
N ASP A 308 -15.33 -28.59 -29.65
CA ASP A 308 -14.86 -29.99 -29.68
C ASP A 308 -14.12 -30.43 -28.41
N LEU A 309 -13.76 -29.50 -27.51
CA LEU A 309 -13.04 -29.87 -26.28
C LEU A 309 -13.92 -30.64 -25.30
N ASP A 310 -13.38 -31.74 -24.75
CA ASP A 310 -14.01 -32.52 -23.70
C ASP A 310 -13.84 -31.90 -22.29
N ASP A 311 -14.49 -32.50 -21.29
CA ASP A 311 -14.44 -32.05 -19.88
C ASP A 311 -13.00 -31.98 -19.32
N GLU A 312 -12.14 -32.94 -19.67
CA GLU A 312 -10.77 -33.01 -19.18
C GLU A 312 -9.89 -31.95 -19.84
N GLN A 313 -10.08 -31.70 -21.15
CA GLN A 313 -9.39 -30.66 -21.90
C GLN A 313 -9.81 -29.25 -21.45
N LEU A 314 -11.11 -29.01 -21.26
CA LEU A 314 -11.65 -27.76 -20.72
C LEU A 314 -11.10 -27.49 -19.32
N TYR A 315 -11.16 -28.49 -18.42
CA TYR A 315 -10.61 -28.38 -17.07
C TYR A 315 -9.11 -28.03 -17.07
N ARG A 316 -8.31 -28.71 -17.90
CA ARG A 316 -6.85 -28.48 -18.00
C ARG A 316 -6.50 -27.07 -18.47
N HIS A 317 -7.15 -26.59 -19.53
CA HIS A 317 -6.92 -25.23 -20.04
C HIS A 317 -7.44 -24.15 -19.08
N ALA A 318 -8.59 -24.37 -18.43
CA ALA A 318 -9.12 -23.45 -17.44
C ALA A 318 -8.26 -23.37 -16.16
N ARG A 319 -7.74 -24.51 -15.64
CA ARG A 319 -6.77 -24.52 -14.52
C ARG A 319 -5.51 -23.70 -14.85
N LEU A 320 -4.96 -23.85 -16.06
CA LEU A 320 -3.82 -23.05 -16.51
C LEU A 320 -4.12 -21.55 -16.49
N VAL A 321 -5.25 -21.14 -17.07
CA VAL A 321 -5.70 -19.74 -17.15
C VAL A 321 -5.94 -19.15 -15.77
N THR A 322 -6.75 -19.79 -14.93
CA THR A 322 -7.13 -19.27 -13.61
C THR A 322 -5.95 -19.22 -12.65
N ALA A 323 -5.07 -20.24 -12.63
CA ALA A 323 -3.81 -20.18 -11.88
C ALA A 323 -2.92 -19.01 -12.33
N ALA A 324 -2.90 -18.69 -13.63
CA ALA A 324 -2.16 -17.54 -14.14
C ALA A 324 -2.82 -16.19 -13.84
N VAL A 325 -4.16 -16.12 -13.80
CA VAL A 325 -4.89 -14.93 -13.31
C VAL A 325 -4.58 -14.69 -11.83
N ILE A 326 -4.62 -15.74 -10.99
CA ILE A 326 -4.24 -15.70 -9.58
C ILE A 326 -2.81 -15.17 -9.40
N ALA A 327 -1.84 -15.79 -10.09
CA ALA A 327 -0.43 -15.39 -10.02
C ALA A 327 -0.21 -13.94 -10.49
N LYS A 328 -0.93 -13.50 -11.53
CA LYS A 328 -0.86 -12.13 -12.04
C LYS A 328 -1.40 -11.13 -11.02
N ILE A 329 -2.61 -11.32 -10.52
CA ILE A 329 -3.26 -10.45 -9.52
C ILE A 329 -2.38 -10.31 -8.29
N HIS A 330 -1.86 -11.41 -7.74
CA HIS A 330 -0.96 -11.30 -6.59
C HIS A 330 0.30 -10.49 -6.92
N THR A 331 0.88 -10.69 -8.11
CA THR A 331 2.12 -10.03 -8.52
C THR A 331 1.95 -8.53 -8.78
N ILE A 332 0.94 -8.10 -9.54
CA ILE A 332 0.84 -6.71 -10.02
C ILE A 332 -0.26 -5.86 -9.36
N ASP A 333 -1.05 -6.43 -8.46
CA ASP A 333 -2.12 -5.76 -7.71
C ASP A 333 -1.90 -5.92 -6.19
N TRP A 334 -2.02 -7.14 -5.62
CA TRP A 334 -1.87 -7.36 -4.17
C TRP A 334 -0.49 -6.93 -3.61
N THR A 335 0.60 -7.30 -4.30
CA THR A 335 1.97 -6.92 -3.89
C THR A 335 2.19 -5.40 -3.94
N VAL A 336 1.50 -4.70 -4.83
CA VAL A 336 1.60 -3.24 -4.99
C VAL A 336 0.91 -2.52 -3.85
N GLU A 337 -0.21 -3.04 -3.35
CA GLU A 337 -0.88 -2.49 -2.16
C GLU A 337 -0.17 -2.88 -0.85
N LEU A 338 0.49 -4.05 -0.79
CA LEU A 338 1.36 -4.43 0.35
C LEU A 338 2.61 -3.54 0.46
N LEU A 339 3.19 -3.17 -0.69
CA LEU A 339 4.46 -2.44 -0.82
C LEU A 339 4.26 -1.13 -1.59
N LYS A 340 3.46 -0.24 -1.03
CA LYS A 340 2.86 0.97 -1.64
C LYS A 340 3.88 2.08 -1.91
N THR A 341 4.81 1.83 -2.84
CA THR A 341 5.86 2.76 -3.29
C THR A 341 6.06 2.65 -4.80
N ASP A 342 6.47 3.74 -5.48
CA ASP A 342 6.70 3.73 -6.93
C ASP A 342 7.77 2.72 -7.35
N THR A 343 8.82 2.53 -6.52
CA THR A 343 9.89 1.55 -6.74
C THR A 343 9.35 0.12 -6.79
N LEU A 344 8.35 -0.22 -5.97
CA LEU A 344 7.76 -1.56 -5.94
C LEU A 344 6.56 -1.74 -6.89
N LEU A 345 5.84 -0.66 -7.21
CA LEU A 345 4.95 -0.62 -8.37
C LEU A 345 5.72 -0.93 -9.67
N VAL A 346 6.90 -0.34 -9.87
CA VAL A 346 7.78 -0.68 -11.00
C VAL A 346 8.36 -2.09 -10.84
N GLY A 347 8.96 -2.45 -9.70
CA GLY A 347 9.59 -3.76 -9.51
C GLY A 347 8.65 -4.94 -9.76
N SER A 348 7.42 -4.87 -9.22
CA SER A 348 6.37 -5.86 -9.42
C SER A 348 5.92 -5.95 -10.88
N ARG A 349 5.71 -4.81 -11.55
CA ARG A 349 5.33 -4.77 -12.98
C ARG A 349 6.48 -5.19 -13.89
N VAL A 350 7.74 -4.99 -13.50
CA VAL A 350 8.93 -5.50 -14.20
C VAL A 350 9.03 -7.02 -14.08
N ASN A 351 8.69 -7.63 -12.94
CA ASN A 351 8.64 -9.09 -12.84
C ASN A 351 7.63 -9.71 -13.82
N TRP A 352 6.47 -9.08 -14.03
CA TRP A 352 5.46 -9.60 -14.96
C TRP A 352 5.70 -9.20 -16.43
N TYR A 353 5.98 -7.92 -16.70
CA TYR A 353 6.07 -7.34 -18.06
C TYR A 353 7.48 -7.00 -18.54
N GLY A 354 8.44 -6.83 -17.63
CA GLY A 354 9.76 -6.27 -17.90
C GLY A 354 9.77 -4.74 -18.01
N LEU A 355 10.97 -4.15 -18.05
CA LEU A 355 11.14 -2.69 -18.16
C LEU A 355 10.54 -2.08 -19.44
N LEU A 356 10.35 -2.87 -20.51
CA LEU A 356 9.71 -2.40 -21.75
C LEU A 356 8.17 -2.32 -21.62
N GLY A 357 7.60 -2.91 -20.57
CA GLY A 357 6.21 -2.73 -20.16
C GLY A 357 5.17 -3.49 -21.00
N LYS A 358 3.91 -3.42 -20.54
CA LYS A 358 2.77 -4.19 -21.08
C LYS A 358 2.62 -4.06 -22.59
N LYS A 359 2.48 -2.84 -23.12
CA LYS A 359 2.23 -2.59 -24.55
C LYS A 359 3.32 -3.15 -25.46
N PHE A 360 4.60 -3.08 -25.06
CA PHE A 360 5.70 -3.68 -25.82
C PHE A 360 5.60 -5.21 -25.84
N LYS A 361 5.36 -5.81 -24.66
CA LYS A 361 5.26 -7.27 -24.52
C LYS A 361 4.03 -7.86 -25.24
N GLU A 362 2.93 -7.12 -25.31
CA GLU A 362 1.75 -7.50 -26.09
C GLU A 362 2.00 -7.42 -27.61
N LEU A 363 2.76 -6.42 -28.07
CA LEU A 363 3.05 -6.22 -29.50
C LEU A 363 4.16 -7.14 -30.04
N LEU A 364 5.19 -7.42 -29.24
CA LEU A 364 6.44 -8.07 -29.69
C LEU A 364 6.82 -9.34 -28.90
N GLY A 365 6.05 -9.70 -27.86
CA GLY A 365 6.32 -10.88 -27.04
C GLY A 365 7.53 -10.74 -26.12
N HIS A 366 8.24 -11.85 -25.88
CA HIS A 366 9.41 -11.91 -25.00
C HIS A 366 10.72 -11.84 -25.78
N ILE A 367 11.46 -10.74 -25.62
CA ILE A 367 12.74 -10.48 -26.29
C ILE A 367 13.74 -9.90 -25.27
N LEU A 368 15.04 -10.00 -25.55
CA LEU A 368 16.14 -9.38 -24.79
C LEU A 368 16.29 -9.81 -23.31
N GLY A 369 15.47 -10.72 -22.80
CA GLY A 369 15.67 -11.41 -21.53
C GLY A 369 14.79 -10.91 -20.37
N SER A 370 15.05 -11.46 -19.18
CA SER A 370 14.17 -11.33 -18.00
C SER A 370 13.99 -9.92 -17.47
N ILE A 371 14.99 -9.04 -17.64
CA ILE A 371 14.93 -7.66 -17.17
C ILE A 371 14.06 -6.79 -18.08
N LEU A 372 14.11 -7.03 -19.40
CA LEU A 372 13.47 -6.19 -20.41
C LEU A 372 12.06 -6.64 -20.78
N SER A 373 11.78 -7.96 -20.82
CA SER A 373 10.45 -8.54 -21.07
C SER A 373 9.85 -9.34 -19.89
N GLY A 374 10.48 -9.30 -18.70
CA GLY A 374 9.95 -9.90 -17.47
C GLY A 374 10.27 -11.39 -17.29
N LEU A 375 9.87 -11.95 -16.15
CA LEU A 375 10.06 -13.38 -15.83
C LEU A 375 9.09 -14.26 -16.62
N VAL A 376 7.83 -13.81 -16.73
CA VAL A 376 6.77 -14.54 -17.44
C VAL A 376 7.07 -14.58 -18.94
N GLY A 377 6.91 -15.74 -19.60
CA GLY A 377 7.21 -15.94 -21.03
C GLY A 377 8.69 -16.14 -21.36
N LEU A 378 9.57 -16.35 -20.37
CA LEU A 378 10.95 -16.77 -20.61
C LEU A 378 11.00 -18.08 -21.43
N LYS A 379 11.93 -18.18 -22.40
CA LYS A 379 12.06 -19.34 -23.30
C LYS A 379 12.35 -20.68 -22.60
N LYS A 380 12.81 -20.66 -21.34
CA LYS A 380 13.03 -21.80 -20.44
C LYS A 380 12.85 -21.34 -19.00
N PRO A 381 12.37 -22.21 -18.09
CA PRO A 381 12.42 -21.95 -16.66
C PRO A 381 13.87 -21.85 -16.15
N ARG A 382 14.03 -21.25 -14.97
CA ARG A 382 15.29 -21.01 -14.26
C ARG A 382 15.12 -21.29 -12.78
N ASP A 383 15.84 -22.28 -12.30
CA ASP A 383 15.91 -22.70 -10.89
C ASP A 383 17.21 -22.22 -10.20
N HIS A 384 18.12 -21.60 -10.97
CA HIS A 384 19.47 -21.18 -10.58
C HIS A 384 20.39 -22.33 -10.13
N GLY A 385 20.11 -23.56 -10.57
CA GLY A 385 20.90 -24.76 -10.25
C GLY A 385 20.58 -25.39 -8.90
N VAL A 386 19.48 -24.97 -8.26
CA VAL A 386 18.92 -25.56 -7.04
C VAL A 386 17.47 -25.94 -7.36
N PRO A 387 17.01 -27.18 -7.08
CA PRO A 387 15.63 -27.61 -7.29
C PRO A 387 14.57 -26.62 -6.80
N TYR A 388 13.47 -26.51 -7.54
CA TYR A 388 12.37 -25.65 -7.11
C TYR A 388 11.65 -26.22 -5.88
N SER A 389 11.55 -25.38 -4.86
CA SER A 389 10.74 -25.57 -3.67
C SER A 389 10.38 -24.19 -3.11
N LEU A 390 9.40 -24.15 -2.22
CA LEU A 390 9.33 -23.13 -1.17
C LEU A 390 10.25 -23.54 0.00
N THR A 391 10.37 -22.73 1.04
CA THR A 391 11.40 -22.89 2.08
C THR A 391 10.86 -22.74 3.49
N GLU A 392 11.59 -23.28 4.47
CA GLU A 392 11.27 -23.10 5.91
C GLU A 392 11.19 -21.60 6.27
N GLU A 393 12.16 -20.81 5.82
CA GLU A 393 12.24 -19.37 6.10
C GLU A 393 11.11 -18.57 5.44
N PHE A 394 10.59 -19.04 4.29
CA PHE A 394 9.43 -18.44 3.63
C PHE A 394 8.16 -18.59 4.46
N VAL A 395 7.96 -19.72 5.13
CA VAL A 395 6.80 -19.93 6.01
C VAL A 395 6.86 -18.97 7.21
N SER A 396 8.02 -18.83 7.84
CA SER A 396 8.22 -17.91 8.97
C SER A 396 8.00 -16.44 8.59
N ALA A 397 8.46 -16.01 7.41
CA ALA A 397 8.26 -14.65 6.91
C ALA A 397 6.79 -14.32 6.53
N TYR A 398 5.94 -15.35 6.36
CA TYR A 398 4.52 -15.20 6.00
C TYR A 398 3.56 -15.41 7.19
N ARG A 399 4.05 -15.41 8.43
CA ARG A 399 3.25 -15.50 9.68
C ARG A 399 2.50 -14.19 10.00
N MET A 400 1.54 -13.85 9.14
CA MET A 400 0.86 -12.55 9.10
C MET A 400 -0.47 -12.51 9.88
N HIS A 401 -0.63 -13.33 10.92
CA HIS A 401 -1.90 -13.46 11.65
C HIS A 401 -2.43 -12.16 12.29
N SER A 402 -1.54 -11.19 12.61
CA SER A 402 -1.92 -9.86 13.10
C SER A 402 -2.79 -9.04 12.11
N LEU A 403 -2.86 -9.44 10.83
CA LEU A 403 -3.78 -8.84 9.84
C LEU A 403 -5.27 -9.05 10.22
N LEU A 404 -5.62 -10.09 10.98
CA LEU A 404 -7.01 -10.39 11.32
C LEU A 404 -7.50 -9.50 12.48
N PRO A 405 -8.72 -8.92 12.44
CA PRO A 405 -9.26 -8.08 13.51
C PRO A 405 -9.82 -8.93 14.67
N GLU A 406 -10.45 -8.31 15.66
CA GLU A 406 -11.29 -9.03 16.64
C GLU A 406 -12.73 -9.23 16.13
N THR A 407 -13.24 -8.30 15.31
CA THR A 407 -14.59 -8.33 14.71
C THR A 407 -14.57 -7.90 13.24
N LEU A 408 -15.52 -8.41 12.46
CA LEU A 408 -15.85 -7.94 11.12
C LEU A 408 -17.10 -7.03 11.19
N VAL A 409 -17.04 -5.86 10.57
CA VAL A 409 -18.15 -4.90 10.52
C VAL A 409 -19.00 -5.17 9.28
N LEU A 410 -20.25 -5.56 9.46
CA LEU A 410 -21.17 -5.80 8.35
C LEU A 410 -21.75 -4.49 7.81
N ARG A 411 -21.67 -4.32 6.49
CA ARG A 411 -22.22 -3.17 5.76
C ARG A 411 -23.62 -3.50 5.25
N ASP A 412 -24.53 -2.53 5.27
CA ASP A 412 -25.82 -2.65 4.61
C ASP A 412 -25.70 -2.28 3.12
N ILE A 413 -25.89 -3.27 2.25
CA ILE A 413 -25.88 -3.10 0.79
C ILE A 413 -27.23 -2.70 0.20
N THR A 414 -28.30 -2.76 1.00
CA THR A 414 -29.70 -2.51 0.60
C THR A 414 -30.12 -1.07 0.83
N SER A 415 -29.52 -0.36 1.79
CA SER A 415 -29.81 1.05 2.06
C SER A 415 -29.78 1.93 0.79
N SER A 416 -30.76 2.83 0.73
CA SER A 416 -30.90 3.90 -0.25
C SER A 416 -30.45 5.28 0.28
N THR A 417 -29.90 5.35 1.50
CA THR A 417 -29.53 6.60 2.18
C THR A 417 -28.02 6.80 2.30
N SER A 418 -27.22 5.99 1.60
CA SER A 418 -25.76 6.16 1.56
C SER A 418 -25.39 7.40 0.75
N GLU A 419 -24.73 8.38 1.38
CA GLU A 419 -23.90 9.36 0.67
C GLU A 419 -22.82 8.63 -0.16
N ASP A 420 -22.35 9.25 -1.23
CA ASP A 420 -21.77 8.55 -2.39
C ASP A 420 -20.77 7.44 -2.05
N LYS A 421 -21.17 6.21 -2.37
CA LYS A 421 -20.37 4.97 -2.36
C LYS A 421 -19.92 4.41 -1.01
N HIS A 422 -20.19 5.04 0.13
CA HIS A 422 -19.87 4.47 1.45
C HIS A 422 -21.11 3.85 2.11
N PRO A 423 -21.30 2.50 2.06
CA PRO A 423 -22.48 1.85 2.64
C PRO A 423 -22.49 2.00 4.17
N PRO A 424 -23.64 2.26 4.80
CA PRO A 424 -23.73 2.35 6.26
C PRO A 424 -23.42 1.00 6.91
N ILE A 425 -23.12 1.04 8.21
CA ILE A 425 -23.04 -0.17 9.04
C ILE A 425 -24.46 -0.71 9.23
N LEU A 426 -24.63 -2.03 9.16
CA LEU A 426 -25.92 -2.69 9.39
C LEU A 426 -26.43 -2.36 10.81
N HIS A 427 -27.72 -2.00 10.93
CA HIS A 427 -28.27 -1.25 12.08
C HIS A 427 -27.82 -1.72 13.49
N GLU A 428 -27.16 -0.83 14.24
CA GLU A 428 -27.02 -0.96 15.70
C GLU A 428 -28.37 -0.63 16.38
N TYR A 429 -29.15 -1.66 16.71
CA TYR A 429 -30.32 -1.51 17.58
C TYR A 429 -29.87 -1.35 19.04
N PHE A 430 -29.85 -0.13 19.54
CA PHE A 430 -29.71 0.13 20.98
C PHE A 430 -31.05 -0.19 21.69
N PRO A 431 -31.13 -1.22 22.56
CA PRO A 431 -32.33 -1.47 23.33
C PRO A 431 -32.48 -0.42 24.44
N PHE A 432 -33.22 0.66 24.15
CA PHE A 432 -33.73 1.57 25.18
C PHE A 432 -34.69 0.82 26.11
N SER A 433 -34.14 0.19 27.16
CA SER A 433 -34.95 -0.33 28.25
C SER A 433 -35.57 0.83 29.03
N PRO A 434 -36.91 0.91 29.17
CA PRO A 434 -37.57 1.97 29.93
C PRO A 434 -37.49 1.67 31.44
N TYR A 435 -36.29 1.75 32.02
CA TYR A 435 -36.11 1.60 33.46
C TYR A 435 -36.60 2.85 34.22
N THR A 436 -37.62 2.64 35.04
CA THR A 436 -38.36 3.66 35.78
C THR A 436 -37.49 4.38 36.81
N VAL A 437 -37.13 5.63 36.56
CA VAL A 437 -36.55 6.49 37.61
C VAL A 437 -37.66 7.00 38.52
N SER A 438 -37.94 6.24 39.58
CA SER A 438 -38.78 6.70 40.69
C SER A 438 -38.00 7.75 41.50
N ALA A 439 -38.40 9.02 41.38
CA ALA A 439 -37.79 10.10 42.16
C ALA A 439 -38.19 9.99 43.63
N ASN A 440 -37.21 9.82 44.52
CA ASN A 440 -37.42 9.81 45.96
C ASN A 440 -36.36 10.69 46.64
N ILE A 441 -36.62 12.00 46.66
CA ILE A 441 -35.76 13.00 47.28
C ILE A 441 -36.01 13.01 48.79
N ARG A 442 -34.94 13.00 49.60
CA ARG A 442 -34.98 13.39 51.02
C ARG A 442 -33.88 14.40 51.31
N HIS A 443 -34.22 15.41 52.11
CA HIS A 443 -33.31 16.45 52.58
C HIS A 443 -32.27 15.90 53.57
N HIS A 444 -31.08 16.49 53.59
CA HIS A 444 -30.75 17.44 54.67
C HIS A 444 -29.65 18.44 54.27
N TYR A 445 -29.22 19.27 55.21
CA TYR A 445 -28.63 20.61 55.02
C TYR A 445 -27.26 20.76 55.71
N ASP A 446 -26.58 21.87 55.39
CA ASP A 446 -25.50 22.56 56.14
C ASP A 446 -24.09 21.94 56.22
N GLY A 447 -23.06 22.81 56.16
CA GLY A 447 -21.64 22.39 56.24
C GLY A 447 -20.55 23.39 55.85
N TYR A 448 -20.63 24.66 56.27
CA TYR A 448 -19.55 25.68 56.36
C TYR A 448 -18.45 25.78 55.25
N PHE A 449 -18.46 26.86 54.44
CA PHE A 449 -17.71 28.11 54.67
C PHE A 449 -16.17 28.04 54.55
N LEU A 450 -15.63 28.55 53.43
CA LEU A 450 -14.39 29.35 53.45
C LEU A 450 -14.41 30.43 52.35
N ALA A 451 -14.21 31.67 52.78
CA ALA A 451 -13.90 32.85 51.97
C ALA A 451 -12.68 33.53 52.66
N ILE A 452 -12.08 34.65 52.25
CA ILE A 452 -12.56 35.84 51.53
C ILE A 452 -11.33 36.58 50.89
N PHE A 453 -11.61 37.63 50.09
CA PHE A 453 -10.76 38.80 49.78
C PHE A 453 -9.75 38.73 48.61
N PHE A 454 -9.52 39.79 47.80
CA PHE A 454 -10.14 41.15 47.73
C PHE A 454 -10.24 41.61 46.22
N PRO A 455 -11.23 42.44 45.78
CA PRO A 455 -11.41 42.94 44.39
C PRO A 455 -10.93 44.44 44.30
N PRO A 456 -11.48 45.45 43.52
CA PRO A 456 -12.59 45.57 42.54
C PRO A 456 -12.20 46.42 41.25
N PHE A 457 -13.01 47.16 40.46
CA PHE A 457 -14.44 47.56 40.36
C PHE A 457 -14.80 47.99 38.90
N MET A 458 -16.10 48.21 38.60
CA MET A 458 -16.72 48.93 37.44
C MET A 458 -16.83 48.19 36.08
N GLY A 459 -17.99 48.19 35.38
CA GLY A 459 -19.35 48.65 35.79
C GLY A 459 -20.44 48.55 34.69
N PHE A 460 -21.73 48.58 35.12
CA PHE A 460 -22.95 49.22 34.53
C PHE A 460 -23.25 49.20 32.99
N LEU A 461 -24.49 49.12 32.46
CA LEU A 461 -25.85 48.78 32.97
C LEU A 461 -26.93 48.73 31.82
N HIS A 462 -28.03 47.96 31.99
CA HIS A 462 -29.37 48.06 31.34
C HIS A 462 -29.53 47.69 29.83
N LEU A 463 -30.54 46.91 29.36
CA LEU A 463 -32.05 46.99 29.33
C LEU A 463 -32.59 47.85 28.16
N ALA A 464 -33.70 47.54 27.43
CA ALA A 464 -34.72 46.46 27.46
C ALA A 464 -35.36 46.31 26.03
N ALA A 465 -35.64 45.13 25.46
CA ALA A 465 -36.74 44.15 25.70
C ALA A 465 -38.13 44.49 25.09
N LYS A 466 -38.88 43.45 24.62
CA LYS A 466 -40.35 43.27 24.37
C LYS A 466 -40.57 42.20 23.26
N PHE A 467 -41.62 41.35 23.23
CA PHE A 467 -42.77 41.09 24.14
C PHE A 467 -43.10 39.58 24.23
N ILE A 468 -44.02 39.22 25.13
CA ILE A 468 -44.39 37.88 25.63
C ILE A 468 -45.49 37.16 24.81
N VAL A 469 -45.43 35.82 24.85
CA VAL A 469 -46.47 34.76 24.60
C VAL A 469 -47.95 35.17 24.81
N PHE A 470 -48.89 34.63 24.01
CA PHE A 470 -50.22 34.12 24.47
C PHE A 470 -51.03 33.41 23.36
N PHE A 471 -51.64 32.25 23.69
CA PHE A 471 -52.61 31.42 22.92
C PHE A 471 -52.24 31.00 21.46
N GLY A 472 -52.76 29.91 20.88
CA GLY A 472 -53.66 28.87 21.38
C GLY A 472 -55.03 28.88 20.70
N ASP A 473 -55.21 28.12 19.62
CA ASP A 473 -56.51 28.00 18.92
C ASP A 473 -56.71 26.58 18.32
N ILE A 474 -57.96 26.25 17.96
CA ILE A 474 -58.46 24.89 17.70
C ILE A 474 -58.95 24.75 16.25
N GLY A 475 -58.45 23.74 15.52
CA GLY A 475 -58.91 23.40 14.16
C GLY A 475 -59.14 21.91 13.99
N THR A 476 -60.41 21.47 13.99
CA THR A 476 -60.80 20.07 13.78
C THR A 476 -61.27 19.81 12.36
N ASN A 477 -60.84 18.69 11.77
CA ASN A 477 -61.62 17.75 10.91
C ASN A 477 -60.64 16.69 10.34
N VAL A 478 -60.74 15.39 10.63
CA VAL A 478 -61.83 14.41 10.36
C VAL A 478 -61.79 13.86 8.92
N LEU A 479 -61.05 12.75 8.74
CA LEU A 479 -61.37 11.52 7.97
C LEU A 479 -60.09 10.73 7.65
N GLY A 480 -60.18 9.39 7.46
CA GLY A 480 -59.10 8.63 6.79
C GLY A 480 -58.65 7.29 7.39
N ALA A 481 -59.33 6.72 8.39
CA ALA A 481 -58.95 5.41 8.91
C ALA A 481 -59.14 4.29 7.86
N LYS A 482 -58.04 3.82 7.26
CA LYS A 482 -57.97 2.56 6.51
C LYS A 482 -56.90 1.66 7.11
N SER A 483 -57.33 0.53 7.63
CA SER A 483 -56.43 -0.54 8.05
C SER A 483 -55.70 -1.11 6.83
N HIS A 484 -54.38 -1.25 6.94
CA HIS A 484 -53.60 -2.18 6.14
C HIS A 484 -52.99 -3.20 7.08
N LYS A 485 -53.15 -4.48 6.74
CA LYS A 485 -52.53 -5.58 7.49
C LYS A 485 -51.01 -5.42 7.36
N LEU A 486 -50.34 -5.18 8.48
CA LEU A 486 -48.89 -5.29 8.52
C LEU A 486 -48.54 -6.76 8.29
N TYR A 487 -47.90 -7.07 7.17
CA TYR A 487 -47.28 -8.37 6.98
C TYR A 487 -46.06 -8.43 7.91
N MET A 488 -46.12 -9.27 8.94
CA MET A 488 -44.94 -9.66 9.70
C MET A 488 -44.09 -10.59 8.83
N THR A 489 -43.26 -9.99 7.97
CA THR A 489 -42.06 -10.64 7.42
C THR A 489 -40.96 -10.54 8.47
N ASN A 490 -40.27 -11.65 8.72
CA ASN A 490 -39.29 -11.76 9.80
C ASN A 490 -38.09 -10.81 9.57
N CYS A 491 -38.00 -9.73 10.36
CA CYS A 491 -36.70 -9.14 10.65
C CYS A 491 -35.89 -10.17 11.44
N ARG A 492 -34.77 -10.62 10.89
CA ARG A 492 -33.74 -11.29 11.67
C ARG A 492 -32.87 -10.23 12.30
N ASP A 493 -32.63 -10.33 13.60
CA ASP A 493 -31.63 -9.50 14.28
C ASP A 493 -30.25 -9.89 13.75
N TYR A 494 -29.54 -8.93 13.16
CA TYR A 494 -28.15 -9.06 12.73
C TYR A 494 -27.30 -8.09 13.55
N GLU A 495 -26.31 -8.61 14.27
CA GLU A 495 -25.34 -7.75 14.93
C GLU A 495 -24.46 -7.03 13.91
N SER A 496 -24.24 -5.74 14.12
CA SER A 496 -23.46 -4.86 13.24
C SER A 496 -21.99 -5.27 13.10
N ARG A 497 -21.47 -6.03 14.09
CA ARG A 497 -20.07 -6.42 14.26
C ARG A 497 -20.00 -7.88 14.67
N VAL A 498 -19.68 -8.77 13.74
CA VAL A 498 -19.58 -10.21 14.02
C VAL A 498 -18.20 -10.53 14.64
N PRO A 499 -18.11 -11.21 15.78
CA PRO A 499 -16.83 -11.71 16.33
C PRO A 499 -16.12 -12.63 15.34
N MET A 500 -14.81 -12.43 15.15
CA MET A 500 -14.03 -13.26 14.22
C MET A 500 -14.04 -14.75 14.58
N ARG A 501 -14.25 -15.10 15.86
CA ARG A 501 -14.47 -16.50 16.32
C ARG A 501 -15.64 -17.18 15.61
N GLU A 502 -16.70 -16.46 15.28
CA GLU A 502 -17.88 -16.99 14.60
C GLU A 502 -17.68 -17.08 13.09
N LEU A 503 -16.64 -16.45 12.55
CA LEU A 503 -16.33 -16.45 11.11
C LEU A 503 -15.28 -17.49 10.72
N VAL A 504 -14.84 -18.34 11.65
CA VAL A 504 -13.80 -19.38 11.44
C VAL A 504 -14.41 -20.78 11.40
N GLY A 505 -13.80 -21.67 10.61
CA GLY A 505 -14.18 -23.07 10.51
C GLY A 505 -15.63 -23.29 10.08
N ILE A 506 -16.22 -24.39 10.54
CA ILE A 506 -17.56 -24.85 10.13
C ILE A 506 -18.67 -23.86 10.52
N GLU A 507 -18.52 -23.13 11.64
CA GLU A 507 -19.49 -22.07 11.99
C GLU A 507 -19.34 -20.85 11.08
N GLY A 508 -18.11 -20.49 10.71
CA GLY A 508 -17.83 -19.45 9.74
C GLY A 508 -18.50 -19.67 8.38
N GLU A 509 -18.55 -20.92 7.92
CA GLU A 509 -19.28 -21.29 6.71
C GLU A 509 -20.81 -21.07 6.85
N ARG A 510 -21.41 -21.44 7.99
CA ARG A 510 -22.85 -21.22 8.25
C ARG A 510 -23.20 -19.73 8.31
N LYS A 511 -22.32 -18.92 8.92
CA LYS A 511 -22.45 -17.46 8.96
C LYS A 511 -22.30 -16.88 7.54
N LEU A 512 -21.34 -17.36 6.75
CA LEU A 512 -21.15 -16.95 5.35
C LEU A 512 -22.38 -17.21 4.49
N SER A 513 -23.01 -18.39 4.59
CA SER A 513 -24.26 -18.71 3.88
C SER A 513 -25.46 -17.88 4.35
N THR A 514 -25.37 -17.23 5.52
CA THR A 514 -26.41 -16.33 6.03
C THR A 514 -26.17 -14.86 5.63
N ILE A 515 -24.91 -14.43 5.53
CA ILE A 515 -24.50 -13.09 5.09
C ILE A 515 -24.57 -12.96 3.55
N GLY A 516 -24.22 -14.03 2.83
CA GLY A 516 -24.17 -14.07 1.37
C GLY A 516 -22.93 -13.41 0.76
N MET A 517 -22.63 -13.79 -0.48
CA MET A 517 -21.39 -13.42 -1.17
C MET A 517 -21.21 -11.90 -1.33
N GLU A 518 -22.27 -11.17 -1.68
CA GLU A 518 -22.17 -9.74 -1.96
C GLU A 518 -21.96 -8.89 -0.71
N GLN A 519 -22.73 -9.13 0.35
CA GLN A 519 -22.59 -8.39 1.60
C GLN A 519 -21.22 -8.65 2.25
N MET A 520 -20.72 -9.89 2.17
CA MET A 520 -19.40 -10.24 2.67
C MET A 520 -18.29 -9.54 1.86
N LEU A 521 -18.34 -9.55 0.52
CA LEU A 521 -17.36 -8.85 -0.33
C LEU A 521 -17.32 -7.34 -0.03
N VAL A 522 -18.48 -6.68 0.02
CA VAL A 522 -18.57 -5.24 0.32
C VAL A 522 -18.05 -4.92 1.73
N SER A 523 -18.35 -5.77 2.73
CA SER A 523 -17.92 -5.59 4.11
C SER A 523 -16.40 -5.75 4.27
N LEU A 524 -15.82 -6.79 3.67
CA LEU A 524 -14.37 -7.00 3.64
C LEU A 524 -13.64 -5.89 2.88
N GLY A 525 -14.23 -5.38 1.80
CA GLY A 525 -13.68 -4.27 1.04
C GLY A 525 -13.63 -2.96 1.83
N HIS A 526 -14.63 -2.73 2.69
CA HIS A 526 -14.80 -1.51 3.49
C HIS A 526 -14.23 -1.57 4.91
N GLN A 527 -13.44 -2.60 5.24
CA GLN A 527 -12.74 -2.70 6.51
C GLN A 527 -11.23 -2.85 6.29
N SER A 528 -10.45 -2.04 7.02
CA SER A 528 -8.98 -2.18 7.06
C SER A 528 -8.59 -3.43 7.84
N CYS A 529 -7.53 -4.10 7.39
CA CYS A 529 -6.94 -5.21 8.12
C CYS A 529 -5.83 -4.71 9.08
N GLY A 530 -5.48 -5.51 10.09
CA GLY A 530 -4.53 -5.14 11.13
C GLY A 530 -3.10 -4.94 10.63
N ALA A 531 -2.35 -4.00 11.23
CA ALA A 531 -0.94 -3.79 10.92
C ALA A 531 -0.03 -4.92 11.48
N LEU A 532 1.08 -5.20 10.80
CA LEU A 532 2.09 -6.17 11.25
C LEU A 532 3.07 -5.53 12.25
N THR A 533 2.55 -5.29 13.46
CA THR A 533 3.25 -4.72 14.61
C THR A 533 3.19 -5.65 15.82
N LEU A 534 3.98 -5.35 16.85
CA LEU A 534 3.75 -5.90 18.19
C LEU A 534 2.40 -5.45 18.76
N TRP A 535 1.94 -6.16 19.79
CA TRP A 535 0.67 -5.97 20.49
C TRP A 535 -0.56 -5.84 19.58
N ASN A 536 -0.55 -6.59 18.47
CA ASN A 536 -1.64 -6.62 17.49
C ASN A 536 -1.98 -8.04 17.01
N TYR A 537 -1.48 -9.09 17.66
CA TYR A 537 -1.85 -10.49 17.36
C TYR A 537 -3.23 -10.81 17.94
N PRO A 538 -4.18 -11.42 17.19
CA PRO A 538 -5.58 -11.41 17.58
C PRO A 538 -5.85 -12.20 18.86
N SER A 539 -6.63 -11.62 19.77
CA SER A 539 -6.85 -12.21 21.11
C SER A 539 -7.51 -13.59 21.02
N TRP A 540 -8.41 -13.75 20.04
CA TRP A 540 -9.15 -15.00 19.84
C TRP A 540 -8.28 -16.15 19.34
N MET A 541 -7.22 -15.88 18.59
CA MET A 541 -6.29 -16.91 18.08
C MET A 541 -5.42 -17.56 19.16
N ARG A 542 -5.46 -17.04 20.40
CA ARG A 542 -4.80 -17.64 21.57
C ARG A 542 -5.61 -18.76 22.25
N ASN A 543 -6.80 -19.05 21.74
CA ASN A 543 -7.58 -20.25 22.03
C ASN A 543 -8.38 -20.58 20.76
N LEU A 544 -7.71 -21.24 19.81
CA LEU A 544 -8.21 -21.57 18.48
C LEU A 544 -8.40 -23.08 18.32
N VAL A 545 -9.55 -23.50 17.81
CA VAL A 545 -9.74 -24.88 17.31
C VAL A 545 -8.95 -25.03 16.01
N ALA A 546 -7.97 -25.92 16.00
CA ALA A 546 -7.19 -26.25 14.80
C ALA A 546 -7.83 -27.42 14.04
N HIS A 547 -7.57 -27.53 12.74
CA HIS A 547 -8.15 -28.55 11.88
C HIS A 547 -7.13 -29.63 11.47
N ASP A 548 -7.62 -30.85 11.27
CA ASP A 548 -6.92 -31.88 10.50
C ASP A 548 -6.94 -31.60 8.99
N ILE A 549 -6.14 -32.32 8.21
CA ILE A 549 -5.91 -32.06 6.77
C ILE A 549 -7.17 -32.19 5.90
N ASN A 550 -8.20 -32.90 6.38
CA ASN A 550 -9.52 -33.01 5.76
C ASN A 550 -10.46 -31.84 6.09
N GLY A 551 -10.08 -30.95 7.01
CA GLY A 551 -10.91 -29.84 7.49
C GLY A 551 -11.72 -30.13 8.76
N GLU A 552 -11.57 -31.28 9.41
CA GLU A 552 -12.27 -31.61 10.66
C GLU A 552 -11.63 -30.96 11.89
N ASP A 553 -12.47 -30.55 12.85
CA ASP A 553 -12.07 -29.89 14.11
C ASP A 553 -11.29 -30.83 15.04
N ARG A 554 -10.13 -30.39 15.53
CA ARG A 554 -9.34 -31.11 16.56
C ARG A 554 -9.86 -30.83 17.98
N PRO A 555 -9.82 -31.82 18.90
CA PRO A 555 -10.36 -31.67 20.25
C PRO A 555 -9.49 -30.81 21.18
N ASP A 556 -8.18 -30.73 20.95
CA ASP A 556 -7.26 -29.87 21.71
C ASP A 556 -7.12 -28.51 20.97
N PRO A 557 -7.64 -27.39 21.52
CA PRO A 557 -7.40 -26.05 20.97
C PRO A 557 -5.98 -25.57 21.27
N VAL A 558 -5.48 -24.62 20.48
CA VAL A 558 -4.10 -24.12 20.53
C VAL A 558 -4.02 -22.61 20.81
N ASP A 559 -2.95 -22.19 21.47
CA ASP A 559 -2.52 -20.78 21.49
C ASP A 559 -1.59 -20.55 20.30
N MET A 560 -2.12 -20.05 19.18
CA MET A 560 -1.34 -19.90 17.96
C MET A 560 -0.12 -19.01 18.14
N ALA A 561 -0.21 -17.93 18.94
CA ALA A 561 0.93 -17.04 19.18
C ALA A 561 2.08 -17.75 19.92
N SER A 562 1.76 -18.65 20.86
CA SER A 562 2.76 -19.54 21.48
C SER A 562 3.30 -20.58 20.49
N LEU A 563 2.41 -21.15 19.67
CA LEU A 563 2.77 -22.22 18.73
C LEU A 563 3.68 -21.71 17.61
N GLU A 564 3.45 -20.54 17.04
CA GLU A 564 4.25 -19.98 15.94
C GLU A 564 5.72 -19.76 16.35
N ILE A 565 5.94 -19.14 17.52
CA ILE A 565 7.27 -18.97 18.13
C ILE A 565 7.94 -20.33 18.35
N TYR A 566 7.20 -21.35 18.82
CA TYR A 566 7.74 -22.70 18.94
C TYR A 566 8.08 -23.34 17.59
N ARG A 567 7.24 -23.16 16.55
CA ARG A 567 7.44 -23.76 15.22
C ARG A 567 8.71 -23.27 14.54
N ASP A 568 9.02 -21.98 14.60
CA ASP A 568 10.24 -21.46 13.96
C ASP A 568 11.51 -22.02 14.62
N ARG A 569 11.50 -22.16 15.95
CA ARG A 569 12.56 -22.82 16.72
C ARG A 569 12.64 -24.33 16.41
N GLU A 570 11.51 -25.05 16.41
CA GLU A 570 11.39 -26.47 16.06
C GLU A 570 11.90 -26.78 14.65
N ARG A 571 11.75 -25.81 13.73
CA ARG A 571 12.18 -25.91 12.33
C ARG A 571 13.59 -25.39 12.11
N GLU A 572 14.34 -25.10 13.18
CA GLU A 572 15.72 -24.61 13.13
C GLU A 572 15.86 -23.37 12.23
N VAL A 573 14.82 -22.51 12.16
CA VAL A 573 14.89 -21.25 11.43
C VAL A 573 15.75 -20.26 12.24
N PRO A 574 16.71 -19.57 11.63
CA PRO A 574 17.56 -18.60 12.33
C PRO A 574 16.76 -17.53 13.09
N ARG A 575 17.20 -17.19 14.31
CA ARG A 575 16.66 -16.07 15.10
C ARG A 575 16.95 -14.74 14.39
N TYR A 576 16.23 -13.68 14.76
CA TYR A 576 16.13 -12.45 13.95
C TYR A 576 17.49 -11.88 13.49
N ASN A 577 18.47 -11.79 14.37
CA ASN A 577 19.77 -11.19 14.03
C ASN A 577 20.63 -12.09 13.12
N GLU A 578 20.58 -13.41 13.34
CA GLU A 578 21.20 -14.41 12.45
C GLU A 578 20.51 -14.44 11.07
N PHE A 579 19.18 -14.31 11.04
CA PHE A 579 18.38 -14.20 9.83
C PHE A 579 18.79 -12.98 8.99
N ARG A 580 18.92 -11.80 9.61
CA ARG A 580 19.44 -10.59 8.97
C ARG A 580 20.85 -10.78 8.42
N ARG A 581 21.78 -11.36 9.19
CA ARG A 581 23.13 -11.68 8.68
C ARG A 581 23.05 -12.56 7.44
N ASN A 582 22.27 -13.63 7.47
CA ASN A 582 22.15 -14.58 6.36
C ASN A 582 21.52 -13.94 5.12
N LEU A 583 20.65 -12.93 5.26
CA LEU A 583 20.17 -12.08 4.16
C LEU A 583 21.16 -10.95 3.77
N MET A 584 22.44 -11.01 4.15
CA MET A 584 23.42 -9.95 3.83
C MET A 584 22.97 -8.55 4.30
N MET A 585 22.20 -8.48 5.40
CA MET A 585 21.74 -7.23 6.01
C MET A 585 22.64 -6.85 7.18
N ILE A 586 22.61 -5.58 7.59
CA ILE A 586 23.29 -5.14 8.81
C ILE A 586 22.50 -5.69 10.02
N PRO A 587 23.12 -6.50 10.91
CA PRO A 587 22.49 -6.97 12.14
C PRO A 587 22.37 -5.82 13.15
N ILE A 588 21.37 -5.91 14.04
CA ILE A 588 21.21 -4.99 15.17
C ILE A 588 22.27 -5.26 16.25
N SER A 589 22.59 -4.22 17.03
CA SER A 589 23.54 -4.26 18.16
C SER A 589 22.86 -3.91 19.50
N LYS A 590 21.72 -3.23 19.46
CA LYS A 590 20.85 -2.86 20.59
C LYS A 590 19.39 -2.79 20.11
N TRP A 591 18.42 -2.78 21.02
CA TRP A 591 16.99 -2.68 20.66
C TRP A 591 16.63 -1.37 19.93
N GLY A 592 17.30 -0.25 20.25
CA GLY A 592 17.17 1.01 19.53
C GLY A 592 17.78 1.04 18.11
N ASP A 593 18.26 -0.09 17.58
CA ASP A 593 18.56 -0.26 16.15
C ASP A 593 17.37 -0.91 15.39
N LEU A 594 16.36 -1.41 16.11
CA LEU A 594 15.20 -2.15 15.58
C LEU A 594 13.94 -1.27 15.46
N THR A 595 13.74 -0.38 16.43
CA THR A 595 12.59 0.52 16.55
C THR A 595 12.97 1.78 17.33
N ASP A 596 12.18 2.85 17.18
CA ASP A 596 12.26 4.08 17.99
C ASP A 596 11.18 4.11 19.11
N ASP A 597 10.44 3.03 19.30
CA ASP A 597 9.35 2.91 20.29
C ASP A 597 9.90 2.43 21.65
N GLU A 598 9.93 3.33 22.63
CA GLU A 598 10.48 3.06 23.96
C GLU A 598 9.68 2.01 24.77
N GLU A 599 8.35 1.94 24.61
CA GLU A 599 7.54 0.89 25.28
C GLU A 599 7.93 -0.50 24.73
N VAL A 600 8.18 -0.58 23.41
CA VAL A 600 8.68 -1.80 22.78
C VAL A 600 10.10 -2.13 23.24
N ILE A 601 10.98 -1.13 23.36
CA ILE A 601 12.36 -1.32 23.83
C ILE A 601 12.37 -1.87 25.28
N GLU A 602 11.59 -1.29 26.19
CA GLU A 602 11.42 -1.81 27.56
C GLU A 602 10.90 -3.25 27.57
N ALA A 603 9.87 -3.56 26.77
CA ALA A 603 9.29 -4.90 26.70
C ALA A 603 10.24 -5.94 26.05
N LEU A 604 11.15 -5.51 25.16
CA LEU A 604 12.20 -6.36 24.61
C LEU A 604 13.28 -6.68 25.67
N TYR A 605 13.71 -5.70 26.47
CA TYR A 605 14.59 -5.95 27.63
C TYR A 605 13.94 -6.92 28.64
N ASP A 606 12.65 -6.75 28.96
CA ASP A 606 11.90 -7.59 29.90
C ASP A 606 11.71 -9.06 29.43
N VAL A 607 11.79 -9.34 28.13
CA VAL A 607 11.64 -10.71 27.57
C VAL A 607 12.97 -11.35 27.16
N TYR A 608 13.93 -10.57 26.66
CA TYR A 608 15.18 -11.07 26.09
C TYR A 608 16.44 -10.65 26.87
N GLY A 609 16.38 -9.60 27.69
CA GLY A 609 17.53 -8.94 28.31
C GLY A 609 18.27 -8.03 27.32
N ASP A 610 19.58 -7.89 27.48
CA ASP A 610 20.44 -7.16 26.52
C ASP A 610 20.77 -7.98 25.25
N ASP A 611 20.30 -9.23 25.18
CA ASP A 611 20.78 -10.23 24.22
C ASP A 611 19.99 -10.22 22.90
N VAL A 612 20.45 -9.41 21.96
CA VAL A 612 19.86 -9.28 20.60
C VAL A 612 19.89 -10.57 19.76
N GLU A 613 20.71 -11.56 20.12
CA GLU A 613 20.75 -12.87 19.44
C GLU A 613 19.61 -13.80 19.88
N LYS A 614 19.02 -13.51 21.03
CA LYS A 614 17.90 -14.26 21.59
C LYS A 614 16.55 -13.91 20.97
N LEU A 615 16.45 -12.77 20.27
CA LEU A 615 15.23 -12.26 19.65
C LEU A 615 14.64 -13.23 18.60
N ASP A 616 13.44 -13.73 18.87
CA ASP A 616 12.71 -14.59 17.93
C ASP A 616 12.36 -13.85 16.63
N LEU A 617 12.46 -14.57 15.50
CA LEU A 617 12.26 -14.02 14.17
C LEU A 617 10.91 -13.29 14.05
N GLN A 618 9.80 -13.93 14.42
CA GLN A 618 8.46 -13.31 14.32
C GLN A 618 8.35 -12.01 15.12
N VAL A 619 8.92 -11.95 16.33
CA VAL A 619 8.92 -10.71 17.14
C VAL A 619 9.72 -9.61 16.45
N GLY A 620 10.92 -9.93 15.95
CA GLY A 620 11.74 -8.97 15.21
C GLY A 620 11.07 -8.46 13.94
N LEU A 621 10.43 -9.33 13.14
CA LEU A 621 9.71 -8.92 11.93
C LEU A 621 8.53 -7.96 12.23
N MET A 622 7.85 -8.15 13.36
CA MET A 622 6.74 -7.30 13.82
C MET A 622 7.24 -5.98 14.43
N ALA A 623 8.31 -6.03 15.24
CA ALA A 623 8.91 -4.85 15.90
C ALA A 623 9.71 -3.93 14.95
N GLU A 624 10.30 -4.49 13.89
CA GLU A 624 11.15 -3.75 12.95
C GLU A 624 10.44 -2.55 12.33
N LYS A 625 11.07 -1.38 12.45
CA LYS A 625 10.66 -0.10 11.85
C LYS A 625 10.35 -0.27 10.35
N LYS A 626 9.09 -0.02 9.98
CA LYS A 626 8.58 -0.27 8.63
C LYS A 626 8.95 0.89 7.68
N ILE A 627 9.38 0.55 6.47
CA ILE A 627 9.59 1.52 5.38
C ILE A 627 8.24 2.20 5.04
N LYS A 628 8.24 3.50 4.73
CA LYS A 628 7.00 4.23 4.40
C LYS A 628 6.26 3.56 3.23
N GLY A 629 5.03 3.12 3.47
CA GLY A 629 4.20 2.40 2.50
C GLY A 629 4.36 0.87 2.51
N PHE A 630 5.25 0.29 3.34
CA PHE A 630 5.37 -1.15 3.49
C PHE A 630 4.52 -1.65 4.66
N ALA A 631 3.66 -2.63 4.41
CA ALA A 631 2.95 -3.38 5.45
C ALA A 631 3.82 -4.48 6.11
N ILE A 632 4.98 -4.82 5.52
CA ILE A 632 5.95 -5.82 6.02
C ILE A 632 7.31 -5.20 6.34
N SER A 633 8.11 -5.88 7.16
CA SER A 633 9.52 -5.54 7.44
C SER A 633 10.40 -5.66 6.19
N GLU A 634 11.50 -4.90 6.17
CA GLU A 634 12.57 -5.04 5.18
C GLU A 634 13.16 -6.46 5.21
N THR A 635 13.34 -7.03 6.40
CA THR A 635 13.86 -8.39 6.60
C THR A 635 12.96 -9.45 5.94
N ALA A 636 11.63 -9.33 6.02
CA ALA A 636 10.70 -10.19 5.29
C ALA A 636 10.70 -9.87 3.78
N PHE A 637 10.81 -8.59 3.41
CA PHE A 637 10.82 -8.14 2.03
C PHE A 637 12.03 -8.64 1.21
N PHE A 638 13.24 -8.68 1.78
CA PHE A 638 14.41 -9.22 1.07
C PHE A 638 14.34 -10.74 0.85
N LEU A 639 13.57 -11.48 1.66
CA LEU A 639 13.19 -12.85 1.34
C LEU A 639 12.13 -12.90 0.22
N PHE A 640 11.12 -12.02 0.30
CA PHE A 640 10.05 -11.92 -0.70
C PHE A 640 10.58 -11.71 -2.12
N ILE A 641 11.53 -10.78 -2.34
CA ILE A 641 12.06 -10.53 -3.70
C ILE A 641 12.73 -11.75 -4.33
N LEU A 642 13.31 -12.65 -3.53
CA LEU A 642 13.86 -13.92 -3.99
C LEU A 642 12.73 -14.89 -4.35
N ILE A 643 11.86 -15.21 -3.39
CA ILE A 643 10.87 -16.29 -3.55
C ILE A 643 9.76 -15.91 -4.53
N ALA A 644 9.24 -14.68 -4.49
CA ALA A 644 8.20 -14.23 -5.43
C ALA A 644 8.70 -14.22 -6.89
N SER A 645 9.99 -13.91 -7.12
CA SER A 645 10.62 -14.06 -8.43
C SER A 645 10.72 -15.55 -8.81
N ARG A 646 11.21 -16.38 -7.88
CA ARG A 646 11.41 -17.83 -8.07
C ARG A 646 10.13 -18.57 -8.43
N ARG A 647 8.98 -18.25 -7.82
CA ARG A 647 7.66 -18.83 -8.15
C ARG A 647 7.27 -18.63 -9.62
N LEU A 648 7.71 -17.54 -10.26
CA LEU A 648 7.42 -17.25 -11.67
C LEU A 648 8.50 -17.78 -12.62
N GLU A 649 9.79 -17.60 -12.29
CA GLU A 649 10.86 -17.96 -13.24
C GLU A 649 11.20 -19.45 -13.27
N ALA A 650 10.90 -20.23 -12.22
CA ALA A 650 11.19 -21.67 -12.17
C ALA A 650 10.07 -22.56 -12.75
N ASP A 651 8.83 -22.06 -12.86
CA ASP A 651 7.67 -22.81 -13.34
C ASP A 651 7.63 -22.78 -14.88
N ARG A 652 7.47 -23.94 -15.54
CA ARG A 652 7.42 -23.98 -17.01
C ARG A 652 6.14 -23.35 -17.56
N PHE A 653 5.03 -23.35 -16.82
CA PHE A 653 3.75 -22.79 -17.25
C PHE A 653 3.74 -21.26 -17.22
N PHE A 654 4.59 -20.63 -16.39
CA PHE A 654 4.87 -19.19 -16.47
C PHE A 654 6.01 -18.84 -17.44
N THR A 655 6.81 -19.81 -17.89
CA THR A 655 7.95 -19.57 -18.79
C THR A 655 7.75 -20.22 -20.17
N SER A 656 8.37 -21.37 -20.45
CA SER A 656 8.41 -21.97 -21.79
C SER A 656 7.03 -22.37 -22.34
N SER A 657 6.10 -22.69 -21.46
CA SER A 657 4.73 -23.10 -21.76
C SER A 657 3.70 -21.96 -21.62
N PHE A 658 4.13 -20.72 -21.32
CA PHE A 658 3.24 -19.54 -21.30
C PHE A 658 2.95 -19.05 -22.72
N ASN A 659 2.15 -19.82 -23.46
CA ASN A 659 1.89 -19.62 -24.89
C ASN A 659 0.49 -20.14 -25.30
N SER A 660 0.00 -19.71 -26.46
CA SER A 660 -1.34 -20.06 -26.95
C SER A 660 -1.49 -21.51 -27.42
N LYS A 661 -0.41 -22.28 -27.62
CA LYS A 661 -0.47 -23.76 -27.78
C LYS A 661 -0.93 -24.43 -26.48
N THR A 662 -0.49 -23.92 -25.34
CA THR A 662 -0.74 -24.54 -24.02
C THR A 662 -1.98 -23.94 -23.33
N TYR A 663 -2.16 -22.62 -23.41
CA TYR A 663 -3.25 -21.87 -22.76
C TYR A 663 -4.52 -21.75 -23.61
N THR A 664 -4.50 -22.24 -24.86
CA THR A 664 -5.33 -21.75 -25.98
C THR A 664 -5.08 -20.26 -26.29
N GLN A 665 -5.53 -19.80 -27.47
CA GLN A 665 -5.48 -18.38 -27.81
C GLN A 665 -6.40 -17.55 -26.90
N LYS A 666 -7.63 -18.02 -26.64
CA LYS A 666 -8.61 -17.27 -25.84
C LYS A 666 -8.32 -17.28 -24.34
N GLY A 667 -7.78 -18.39 -23.81
CA GLY A 667 -7.28 -18.44 -22.44
C GLY A 667 -6.11 -17.48 -22.21
N LEU A 668 -5.16 -17.39 -23.14
CA LEU A 668 -4.05 -16.42 -23.04
C LEU A 668 -4.54 -14.97 -23.18
N GLU A 669 -5.53 -14.70 -24.04
CA GLU A 669 -6.20 -13.39 -24.10
C GLU A 669 -6.88 -13.00 -22.76
N TRP A 670 -7.44 -13.96 -22.03
CA TRP A 670 -8.05 -13.74 -20.71
C TRP A 670 -7.00 -13.32 -19.67
N VAL A 671 -5.89 -14.07 -19.57
CA VAL A 671 -4.75 -13.74 -18.68
C VAL A 671 -4.13 -12.38 -19.03
N ASN A 672 -4.07 -12.00 -20.32
CA ASN A 672 -3.53 -10.71 -20.73
C ASN A 672 -4.48 -9.53 -20.46
N LYS A 673 -5.80 -9.74 -20.42
CA LYS A 673 -6.80 -8.69 -20.18
C LYS A 673 -7.00 -8.37 -18.69
N THR A 674 -7.11 -9.38 -17.82
CA THR A 674 -7.26 -9.18 -16.37
C THR A 674 -5.96 -8.64 -15.75
N GLU A 675 -5.93 -7.41 -15.22
CA GLU A 675 -4.79 -6.84 -14.48
C GLU A 675 -4.93 -7.02 -12.95
N ALA A 676 -6.13 -6.89 -12.40
CA ALA A 676 -6.40 -6.72 -10.98
C ALA A 676 -7.51 -7.67 -10.48
N LEU A 677 -7.61 -7.85 -9.15
CA LEU A 677 -8.75 -8.56 -8.54
C LEU A 677 -10.06 -7.85 -8.85
N LYS A 678 -10.03 -6.51 -9.02
CA LYS A 678 -11.19 -5.73 -9.45
C LYS A 678 -11.78 -6.26 -10.76
N ASP A 679 -10.97 -6.64 -11.75
CA ASP A 679 -11.49 -7.14 -13.04
C ASP A 679 -12.23 -8.48 -12.91
N VAL A 680 -11.89 -9.29 -11.90
CA VAL A 680 -12.60 -10.54 -11.57
C VAL A 680 -13.91 -10.22 -10.85
N ILE A 681 -13.90 -9.33 -9.85
CA ILE A 681 -15.13 -8.91 -9.15
C ILE A 681 -16.09 -8.21 -10.13
N ASP A 682 -15.60 -7.33 -11.01
CA ASP A 682 -16.37 -6.67 -12.08
C ASP A 682 -17.03 -7.68 -13.03
N ARG A 683 -16.40 -8.84 -13.28
CA ARG A 683 -16.95 -9.87 -14.18
C ARG A 683 -18.14 -10.61 -13.59
N HIS A 684 -18.14 -10.84 -12.28
CA HIS A 684 -19.18 -11.61 -11.57
C HIS A 684 -20.21 -10.72 -10.87
N PHE A 685 -19.85 -9.49 -10.53
CA PHE A 685 -20.65 -8.53 -9.75
C PHE A 685 -20.47 -7.07 -10.24
N PRO A 686 -20.76 -6.75 -11.52
CA PRO A 686 -20.48 -5.43 -12.10
C PRO A 686 -21.20 -4.27 -11.38
N GLU A 687 -22.41 -4.52 -10.86
CA GLU A 687 -23.19 -3.52 -10.14
C GLU A 687 -22.62 -3.21 -8.75
N MET A 688 -22.03 -4.20 -8.09
CA MET A 688 -21.39 -4.03 -6.78
C MET A 688 -20.23 -3.05 -6.88
N THR A 689 -19.31 -3.24 -7.82
CA THR A 689 -18.12 -2.39 -7.93
C THR A 689 -18.46 -1.00 -8.47
N ARG A 690 -19.48 -0.90 -9.33
CA ARG A 690 -20.07 0.38 -9.78
C ARG A 690 -20.65 1.18 -8.61
N LYS A 691 -21.40 0.55 -7.70
CA LYS A 691 -22.05 1.17 -6.54
C LYS A 691 -21.10 1.43 -5.36
N TRP A 692 -20.13 0.54 -5.12
CA TRP A 692 -19.40 0.45 -3.85
C TRP A 692 -17.87 0.56 -3.93
N MET A 693 -17.28 0.88 -5.09
CA MET A 693 -15.82 1.11 -5.18
C MET A 693 -15.50 2.50 -5.74
N THR A 694 -14.66 3.25 -5.02
CA THR A 694 -13.94 4.45 -5.51
C THR A 694 -12.47 4.12 -5.81
N CYS A 695 -11.87 3.21 -5.05
CA CYS A 695 -10.48 2.78 -5.16
C CYS A 695 -10.13 2.12 -6.52
N SER A 696 -8.84 2.13 -6.88
CA SER A 696 -8.34 1.50 -8.12
C SER A 696 -7.93 0.03 -7.98
N SER A 697 -7.68 -0.44 -6.76
CA SER A 697 -7.37 -1.85 -6.44
C SER A 697 -8.43 -2.39 -5.50
N ALA A 698 -8.88 -3.63 -5.70
CA ALA A 698 -9.81 -4.28 -4.78
C ALA A 698 -9.19 -4.64 -3.42
N PHE A 699 -7.88 -4.42 -3.23
CA PHE A 699 -7.13 -4.65 -1.99
C PHE A 699 -6.94 -3.37 -1.15
N SER A 700 -7.07 -2.18 -1.73
CA SER A 700 -7.22 -0.93 -0.95
C SER A 700 -8.59 -0.91 -0.26
N VAL A 701 -8.79 -0.12 0.81
CA VAL A 701 -10.14 0.00 1.41
C VAL A 701 -11.08 0.70 0.41
N TRP A 702 -12.29 0.16 0.20
CA TRP A 702 -13.06 0.40 -1.02
C TRP A 702 -13.57 1.83 -1.25
N ASP A 703 -13.75 2.58 -0.16
CA ASP A 703 -14.14 4.00 -0.13
C ASP A 703 -12.95 4.97 -0.32
N SER A 704 -11.72 4.46 -0.35
CA SER A 704 -10.52 5.28 -0.59
C SER A 704 -10.61 5.98 -1.94
N MET A 705 -10.37 7.29 -1.97
CA MET A 705 -10.19 8.03 -3.21
C MET A 705 -9.20 7.28 -4.13
N PRO A 706 -9.50 7.15 -5.44
CA PRO A 706 -8.59 6.50 -6.37
C PRO A 706 -7.23 7.20 -6.30
N ASN A 707 -6.14 6.43 -6.36
CA ASN A 707 -4.78 6.98 -6.35
C ASN A 707 -4.74 8.11 -7.42
N PRO A 708 -4.40 9.36 -7.06
CA PRO A 708 -4.39 10.45 -8.03
C PRO A 708 -3.45 10.06 -9.17
N VAL A 709 -3.87 10.29 -10.41
CA VAL A 709 -3.07 9.92 -11.58
C VAL A 709 -1.74 10.63 -11.46
N ASN A 710 -0.69 9.87 -11.14
CA ASN A 710 0.64 10.42 -11.00
C ASN A 710 1.11 10.77 -12.41
N TYR A 711 1.00 12.05 -12.80
CA TYR A 711 1.41 12.58 -14.12
C TYR A 711 2.95 12.62 -14.30
N ILE A 712 3.61 11.67 -13.63
CA ILE A 712 5.03 11.41 -13.55
C ILE A 712 5.25 10.06 -14.23
N PRO A 713 6.05 9.98 -15.30
CA PRO A 713 6.50 8.70 -15.82
C PRO A 713 7.20 7.91 -14.69
N LEU A 714 6.75 6.69 -14.41
CA LEU A 714 7.27 5.87 -13.30
C LEU A 714 8.78 5.56 -13.37
N SER A 715 9.43 5.87 -14.49
CA SER A 715 10.88 5.80 -14.70
C SER A 715 11.64 7.09 -14.33
N SER A 716 10.97 8.24 -14.23
CA SER A 716 11.61 9.57 -14.20
C SER A 716 10.65 10.66 -13.73
N THR A 717 10.97 11.31 -12.60
CA THR A 717 10.13 12.32 -11.95
C THR A 717 9.77 13.49 -12.87
N ILE A 718 8.47 13.65 -13.15
CA ILE A 718 7.81 14.70 -13.94
C ILE A 718 8.20 14.79 -15.43
N HIS A 719 7.21 14.46 -16.27
CA HIS A 719 6.84 15.31 -17.40
C HIS A 719 5.31 15.41 -17.43
N VAL A 720 4.75 16.40 -16.72
CA VAL A 720 3.37 16.85 -17.01
C VAL A 720 3.40 17.38 -18.45
N GLY A 721 2.47 16.93 -19.29
CA GLY A 721 2.35 17.46 -20.64
C GLY A 721 2.09 18.96 -20.55
N MET A 722 2.90 19.79 -21.24
CA MET A 722 2.87 21.25 -21.05
C MET A 722 1.46 21.83 -21.24
N GLU A 723 0.68 21.27 -22.17
CA GLU A 723 -0.75 21.56 -22.35
C GLU A 723 -1.59 21.39 -21.07
N GLN A 724 -1.41 20.29 -20.34
CA GLN A 724 -2.20 19.98 -19.15
C GLN A 724 -1.90 20.96 -18.02
N MET A 725 -0.61 21.31 -17.83
CA MET A 725 -0.21 22.33 -16.86
C MET A 725 -0.75 23.71 -17.24
N LEU A 726 -0.66 24.10 -18.52
CA LEU A 726 -1.18 25.37 -19.02
C LEU A 726 -2.71 25.46 -18.87
N VAL A 727 -3.44 24.38 -19.14
CA VAL A 727 -4.89 24.29 -18.87
C VAL A 727 -5.19 24.48 -17.39
N SER A 728 -4.55 23.72 -16.49
CA SER A 728 -4.81 23.83 -15.04
C SER A 728 -4.49 25.23 -14.49
N LEU A 729 -3.37 25.83 -14.90
CA LEU A 729 -3.02 27.20 -14.51
C LEU A 729 -4.00 28.23 -15.09
N GLY A 730 -4.47 28.03 -16.32
CA GLY A 730 -5.38 28.95 -17.00
C GLY A 730 -6.79 29.03 -16.40
N HIS A 731 -7.28 27.95 -15.77
CA HIS A 731 -8.62 27.92 -15.16
C HIS A 731 -8.60 28.29 -13.67
N GLN A 732 -7.42 28.53 -13.08
CA GLN A 732 -7.27 28.86 -11.66
C GLN A 732 -7.06 30.37 -11.43
N SER A 733 -7.93 30.99 -10.65
CA SER A 733 -7.72 32.35 -10.13
C SER A 733 -6.48 32.41 -9.23
N CYS A 734 -5.60 33.38 -9.48
CA CYS A 734 -4.52 33.71 -8.55
C CYS A 734 -5.03 34.48 -7.32
N GLY A 735 -4.26 34.46 -6.23
CA GLY A 735 -4.58 35.26 -5.04
C GLY A 735 -4.47 36.76 -5.32
N ALA A 736 -5.49 37.52 -4.90
CA ALA A 736 -5.48 38.98 -4.97
C ALA A 736 -4.43 39.59 -4.01
N LEU A 737 -3.76 40.67 -4.44
CA LEU A 737 -2.75 41.37 -3.64
C LEU A 737 -3.41 42.28 -2.60
N THR A 738 -3.77 41.72 -1.44
CA THR A 738 -4.44 42.44 -0.35
C THR A 738 -4.12 41.81 1.01
N LEU A 739 -4.51 42.48 2.10
CA LEU A 739 -4.27 42.00 3.45
C LEU A 739 -4.99 40.66 3.72
N TRP A 740 -4.47 39.92 4.70
CA TRP A 740 -4.91 38.57 5.10
C TRP A 740 -4.87 37.48 4.01
N ASN A 741 -4.55 37.80 2.75
CA ASN A 741 -4.45 36.85 1.64
C ASN A 741 -3.02 36.32 1.39
N TYR A 742 -2.13 36.41 2.38
CA TYR A 742 -0.77 35.85 2.31
C TYR A 742 -0.82 34.33 2.58
N PRO A 743 -0.23 33.45 1.75
CA PRO A 743 -0.38 32.00 1.91
C PRO A 743 0.15 31.48 3.25
N SER A 744 -0.69 30.79 4.02
CA SER A 744 -0.37 30.34 5.38
C SER A 744 0.88 29.45 5.47
N TRP A 745 1.16 28.66 4.44
CA TRP A 745 2.34 27.78 4.34
C TRP A 745 3.66 28.53 4.12
N MET A 746 3.63 29.73 3.53
CA MET A 746 4.83 30.56 3.36
C MET A 746 5.34 31.14 4.68
N ARG A 747 4.56 31.03 5.76
CA ARG A 747 4.97 31.38 7.13
C ARG A 747 5.79 30.28 7.83
N ASN A 748 5.96 29.13 7.18
CA ASN A 748 6.77 28.00 7.64
C ASN A 748 7.54 27.40 6.43
N LEU A 749 8.14 28.28 5.63
CA LEU A 749 8.79 27.91 4.38
C LEU A 749 10.18 27.31 4.66
N VAL A 750 10.38 26.03 4.32
CA VAL A 750 11.73 25.48 4.15
C VAL A 750 12.34 26.13 2.91
N ALA A 751 13.23 27.10 3.11
CA ALA A 751 13.89 27.82 2.04
C ALA A 751 15.21 27.14 1.66
N HIS A 752 15.53 27.09 0.37
CA HIS A 752 16.80 26.49 -0.08
C HIS A 752 17.99 27.47 0.02
N ASP A 753 19.20 26.92 0.01
CA ASP A 753 20.45 27.66 -0.10
C ASP A 753 20.78 28.04 -1.58
N ILE A 754 22.01 28.46 -1.88
CA ILE A 754 22.43 28.78 -3.27
C ILE A 754 22.74 27.54 -4.13
N ASN A 755 22.93 26.38 -3.52
CA ASN A 755 23.18 25.10 -4.19
C ASN A 755 21.88 24.29 -4.40
N GLY A 756 20.80 24.65 -3.70
CA GLY A 756 19.50 23.97 -3.73
C GLY A 756 19.27 23.03 -2.54
N GLU A 757 20.10 23.10 -1.50
CA GLU A 757 19.93 22.32 -0.27
C GLU A 757 18.94 23.00 0.69
N ASP A 758 18.15 22.21 1.40
CA ASP A 758 17.19 22.71 2.39
C ASP A 758 17.92 23.35 3.57
N ARG A 759 17.54 24.59 3.94
CA ARG A 759 18.01 25.21 5.19
C ARG A 759 17.39 24.50 6.39
N PRO A 760 18.13 24.35 7.51
CA PRO A 760 17.64 23.61 8.68
C PRO A 760 16.44 24.28 9.37
N ASP A 761 16.38 25.61 9.33
CA ASP A 761 15.34 26.40 9.98
C ASP A 761 14.29 26.89 8.95
N PRO A 762 12.99 26.64 9.18
CA PRO A 762 11.93 27.19 8.34
C PRO A 762 11.78 28.70 8.57
N VAL A 763 11.31 29.39 7.53
CA VAL A 763 11.25 30.85 7.47
C VAL A 763 9.80 31.32 7.40
N ASP A 764 9.45 32.32 8.23
CA ASP A 764 8.25 33.12 7.99
C ASP A 764 8.57 34.21 6.95
N MET A 765 8.16 33.99 5.71
CA MET A 765 8.41 34.94 4.63
C MET A 765 7.68 36.28 4.82
N ALA A 766 6.48 36.29 5.42
CA ALA A 766 5.73 37.53 5.61
C ALA A 766 6.45 38.44 6.64
N SER A 767 6.88 37.87 7.76
CA SER A 767 7.67 38.60 8.75
C SER A 767 9.06 38.98 8.22
N LEU A 768 9.69 38.13 7.41
CA LEU A 768 11.02 38.39 6.85
C LEU A 768 11.01 39.46 5.75
N GLU A 769 9.95 39.60 4.96
CA GLU A 769 9.83 40.67 3.96
C GLU A 769 9.72 42.05 4.64
N ILE A 770 8.85 42.20 5.64
CA ILE A 770 8.76 43.41 6.46
C ILE A 770 10.10 43.72 7.17
N TYR A 771 10.78 42.71 7.71
CA TYR A 771 12.11 42.89 8.30
C TYR A 771 13.14 43.39 7.27
N ARG A 772 13.14 42.83 6.05
CA ARG A 772 14.10 43.18 4.99
C ARG A 772 13.88 44.57 4.41
N ASP A 773 12.65 45.04 4.29
CA ASP A 773 12.39 46.42 3.88
C ASP A 773 13.00 47.39 4.91
N ARG A 774 12.82 47.11 6.21
CA ARG A 774 13.41 47.89 7.31
C ARG A 774 14.94 47.82 7.35
N GLU A 775 15.52 46.63 7.13
CA GLU A 775 16.96 46.37 7.09
C GLU A 775 17.68 47.12 5.96
N ARG A 776 16.97 47.35 4.84
CA ARG A 776 17.50 47.99 3.62
C ARG A 776 17.15 49.47 3.50
N GLU A 777 16.68 50.06 4.60
CA GLU A 777 16.27 51.46 4.68
C GLU A 777 15.20 51.84 3.62
N VAL A 778 14.31 50.89 3.27
CA VAL A 778 13.17 51.15 2.39
C VAL A 778 12.21 52.12 3.11
N PRO A 779 11.88 53.28 2.51
CA PRO A 779 11.06 54.29 3.17
C PRO A 779 9.68 53.76 3.59
N ARG A 780 9.19 54.25 4.74
CA ARG A 780 7.83 53.98 5.23
C ARG A 780 6.79 54.45 4.22
N TYR A 781 5.59 53.87 4.21
CA TYR A 781 4.58 54.11 3.17
C TYR A 781 4.34 55.60 2.85
N ASN A 782 4.21 56.44 3.88
CA ASN A 782 4.00 57.88 3.70
C ASN A 782 5.24 58.62 3.17
N GLU A 783 6.44 58.21 3.57
CA GLU A 783 7.69 58.75 3.04
C GLU A 783 7.93 58.32 1.60
N PHE A 784 7.64 57.06 1.28
CA PHE A 784 7.68 56.51 -0.06
C PHE A 784 6.74 57.26 -1.02
N ARG A 785 5.49 57.55 -0.58
CA ARG A 785 4.55 58.40 -1.32
C ARG A 785 5.09 59.81 -1.53
N ARG A 786 5.66 60.46 -0.50
CA ARG A 786 6.32 61.78 -0.65
C ARG A 786 7.47 61.74 -1.66
N ASN A 787 8.28 60.68 -1.67
CA ASN A 787 9.38 60.49 -2.62
C ASN A 787 8.90 60.22 -4.07
N LEU A 788 7.68 59.68 -4.24
CA LEU A 788 6.99 59.59 -5.53
C LEU A 788 6.18 60.87 -5.88
N MET A 789 6.28 61.94 -5.09
CA MET A 789 5.48 63.17 -5.19
C MET A 789 3.96 62.97 -5.08
N MET A 790 3.54 61.86 -4.46
CA MET A 790 2.15 61.52 -4.16
C MET A 790 1.71 62.12 -2.81
N ILE A 791 0.39 62.31 -2.64
CA ILE A 791 -0.18 62.82 -1.39
C ILE A 791 -0.08 61.72 -0.31
N PRO A 792 0.59 61.96 0.85
CA PRO A 792 0.60 61.04 1.98
C PRO A 792 -0.75 61.00 2.71
N ILE A 793 -1.08 59.86 3.31
CA ILE A 793 -2.26 59.70 4.17
C ILE A 793 -2.09 60.47 5.50
N ARG A 794 -3.19 60.88 6.12
CA ARG A 794 -3.20 61.61 7.41
C ARG A 794 -3.92 60.84 8.52
N LYS A 795 -4.76 59.87 8.13
CA LYS A 795 -5.47 58.90 8.99
C LYS A 795 -5.65 57.58 8.21
N TRP A 796 -5.94 56.49 8.91
CA TRP A 796 -6.18 55.18 8.28
C TRP A 796 -7.32 55.19 7.27
N GLY A 797 -8.39 55.94 7.54
CA GLY A 797 -9.51 56.17 6.60
C GLY A 797 -9.20 57.10 5.41
N ASP A 798 -7.92 57.43 5.15
CA ASP A 798 -7.46 57.95 3.84
C ASP A 798 -6.83 56.84 2.97
N LEU A 799 -6.56 55.66 3.55
CA LEU A 799 -5.91 54.51 2.90
C LEU A 799 -6.92 53.49 2.36
N THR A 800 -7.97 53.22 3.14
CA THR A 800 -9.04 52.26 2.83
C THR A 800 -10.38 52.71 3.43
N ASP A 801 -11.48 52.15 2.93
CA ASP A 801 -12.82 52.28 3.54
C ASP A 801 -13.18 51.07 4.43
N ASP A 802 -12.28 50.08 4.54
CA ASP A 802 -12.51 48.82 5.25
C ASP A 802 -12.27 49.00 6.77
N GLU A 803 -13.35 48.85 7.56
CA GLU A 803 -13.33 49.09 9.01
C GLU A 803 -12.49 48.06 9.78
N GLU A 804 -12.48 46.79 9.35
CA GLU A 804 -11.68 45.72 9.98
C GLU A 804 -10.18 45.94 9.72
N VAL A 805 -9.82 46.41 8.52
CA VAL A 805 -8.45 46.81 8.19
C VAL A 805 -8.04 48.05 9.00
N ILE A 806 -8.93 49.03 9.17
CA ILE A 806 -8.65 50.22 9.98
C ILE A 806 -8.40 49.84 11.44
N GLU A 807 -9.21 48.96 12.03
CA GLU A 807 -9.01 48.48 13.41
C GLU A 807 -7.67 47.74 13.56
N ALA A 808 -7.33 46.84 12.62
CA ALA A 808 -6.05 46.12 12.63
C ALA A 808 -4.83 47.06 12.44
N LEU A 809 -4.95 48.14 11.66
CA LEU A 809 -3.89 49.13 11.52
C LEU A 809 -3.73 50.00 12.78
N CYS A 810 -4.83 50.35 13.45
CA CYS A 810 -4.81 51.02 14.75
C CYS A 810 -4.13 50.16 15.83
N ASP A 811 -4.41 48.86 15.90
CA ASP A 811 -3.79 47.95 16.89
C ASP A 811 -2.27 47.81 16.67
N VAL A 812 -1.83 47.64 15.41
CA VAL A 812 -0.42 47.40 15.08
C VAL A 812 0.45 48.67 15.10
N TYR A 813 -0.08 49.83 14.69
CA TYR A 813 0.70 51.07 14.51
C TYR A 813 0.27 52.25 15.42
N GLY A 814 -0.90 52.16 16.06
CA GLY A 814 -1.56 53.28 16.76
C GLY A 814 -2.18 54.28 15.79
N ASP A 815 -2.37 55.53 16.22
CA ASP A 815 -2.86 56.62 15.34
C ASP A 815 -1.78 57.17 14.37
N ASP A 816 -0.58 56.59 14.34
CA ASP A 816 0.60 57.15 13.69
C ASP A 816 0.88 56.52 12.32
N VAL A 817 0.23 57.10 11.30
CA VAL A 817 0.34 56.71 9.89
C VAL A 817 1.76 56.77 9.30
N GLU A 818 2.72 57.46 9.95
CA GLU A 818 4.11 57.49 9.48
C GLU A 818 4.88 56.19 9.80
N LYS A 819 4.38 55.36 10.74
CA LYS A 819 4.99 54.06 11.06
C LYS A 819 4.70 52.96 10.03
N LEU A 820 3.68 53.14 9.17
CA LEU A 820 3.18 52.10 8.26
C LEU A 820 4.30 51.54 7.35
N ASP A 821 4.54 50.23 7.43
CA ASP A 821 5.47 49.54 6.52
C ASP A 821 4.94 49.57 5.07
N LEU A 822 5.85 49.75 4.11
CA LEU A 822 5.51 49.95 2.70
C LEU A 822 4.65 48.80 2.15
N GLN A 823 5.10 47.55 2.31
CA GLN A 823 4.38 46.35 1.83
C GLN A 823 2.94 46.27 2.39
N VAL A 824 2.75 46.57 3.68
CA VAL A 824 1.43 46.56 4.33
C VAL A 824 0.54 47.66 3.74
N GLY A 825 1.09 48.87 3.57
CA GLY A 825 0.38 49.98 2.92
C GLY A 825 -0.03 49.66 1.48
N LEU A 826 0.84 49.05 0.67
CA LEU A 826 0.51 48.64 -0.71
C LEU A 826 -0.60 47.56 -0.79
N MET A 827 -0.74 46.73 0.25
CA MET A 827 -1.80 45.71 0.31
C MET A 827 -3.14 46.26 0.85
N ALA A 828 -3.08 47.24 1.76
CA ALA A 828 -4.22 47.92 2.35
C ALA A 828 -4.81 49.03 1.46
N GLU A 829 -3.98 49.68 0.63
CA GLU A 829 -4.36 50.83 -0.20
C GLU A 829 -5.52 50.47 -1.16
N LYS A 830 -6.59 51.27 -1.06
CA LYS A 830 -7.80 51.19 -1.88
C LYS A 830 -7.47 51.23 -3.37
N LYS A 831 -7.70 50.12 -4.06
CA LYS A 831 -7.35 49.95 -5.47
C LYS A 831 -8.29 50.73 -6.38
N ILE A 832 -7.72 51.35 -7.41
CA ILE A 832 -8.48 51.92 -8.52
C ILE A 832 -9.24 50.78 -9.21
N LYS A 833 -10.50 51.00 -9.58
CA LYS A 833 -11.34 49.98 -10.22
C LYS A 833 -10.66 49.42 -11.48
N GLY A 834 -10.46 48.11 -11.52
CA GLY A 834 -9.76 47.41 -12.59
C GLY A 834 -8.25 47.25 -12.40
N PHE A 835 -7.65 47.82 -11.35
CA PHE A 835 -6.24 47.58 -11.01
C PHE A 835 -6.12 46.37 -10.06
N ALA A 836 -5.15 45.50 -10.34
CA ALA A 836 -4.78 44.39 -9.44
C ALA A 836 -3.81 44.83 -8.31
N ILE A 837 -3.12 45.96 -8.51
CA ILE A 837 -2.17 46.59 -7.59
C ILE A 837 -2.73 47.93 -7.09
N SER A 838 -2.09 48.54 -6.09
CA SER A 838 -2.47 49.86 -5.58
C SER A 838 -1.99 51.01 -6.48
N GLU A 839 -2.44 52.23 -6.21
CA GLU A 839 -1.97 53.43 -6.92
C GLU A 839 -0.47 53.67 -6.68
N THR A 840 0.01 53.60 -5.42
CA THR A 840 1.44 53.75 -5.10
C THR A 840 2.32 52.75 -5.90
N ALA A 841 1.90 51.49 -5.98
CA ALA A 841 2.60 50.46 -6.74
C ALA A 841 2.59 50.74 -8.25
N PHE A 842 1.50 51.31 -8.78
CA PHE A 842 1.37 51.66 -10.20
C PHE A 842 2.28 52.82 -10.62
N PHE A 843 2.46 53.84 -9.77
CA PHE A 843 3.42 54.92 -10.04
C PHE A 843 4.86 54.41 -10.10
N LEU A 844 5.26 53.50 -9.19
CA LEU A 844 6.56 52.82 -9.25
C LEU A 844 6.70 51.94 -10.51
N PHE A 845 5.63 51.25 -10.91
CA PHE A 845 5.61 50.45 -12.14
C PHE A 845 5.85 51.30 -13.39
N ILE A 846 5.16 52.43 -13.56
CA ILE A 846 5.38 53.34 -14.70
C ILE A 846 6.83 53.84 -14.74
N LEU A 847 7.35 54.30 -13.60
CA LEU A 847 8.71 54.83 -13.49
C LEU A 847 9.78 53.80 -13.92
N THR A 848 9.56 52.52 -13.62
CA THR A 848 10.55 51.45 -13.84
C THR A 848 10.35 50.69 -15.15
N ALA A 849 9.11 50.56 -15.65
CA ALA A 849 8.80 49.84 -16.87
C ALA A 849 9.34 50.57 -18.12
N SER A 850 9.06 51.87 -18.28
CA SER A 850 9.55 52.65 -19.43
C SER A 850 11.08 52.68 -19.46
N ARG A 851 11.71 52.95 -18.30
CA ARG A 851 13.17 53.02 -18.18
C ARG A 851 13.85 51.68 -18.47
N ARG A 852 13.21 50.54 -18.21
CA ARG A 852 13.71 49.21 -18.58
C ARG A 852 13.75 49.00 -20.10
N LEU A 853 12.78 49.54 -20.83
CA LEU A 853 12.76 49.48 -22.29
C LEU A 853 13.72 50.49 -22.92
N GLU A 854 13.73 51.72 -22.41
CA GLU A 854 14.61 52.81 -22.89
C GLU A 854 16.11 52.53 -22.68
N ALA A 855 16.47 51.90 -21.56
CA ALA A 855 17.87 51.60 -21.23
C ALA A 855 18.44 50.38 -21.97
N ASP A 856 17.60 49.51 -22.54
CA ASP A 856 18.08 48.38 -23.33
C ASP A 856 18.30 48.78 -24.79
N ARG A 857 19.54 48.66 -25.26
CA ARG A 857 19.89 48.93 -26.66
C ARG A 857 19.14 48.01 -27.63
N PHE A 858 18.75 46.81 -27.23
CA PHE A 858 18.05 45.84 -28.07
C PHE A 858 16.59 46.20 -28.33
N PHE A 859 15.93 46.93 -27.43
CA PHE A 859 14.58 47.49 -27.67
C PHE A 859 14.61 48.92 -28.25
N THR A 860 15.79 49.53 -28.36
CA THR A 860 15.98 50.89 -28.89
C THR A 860 16.90 50.91 -30.11
N SER A 861 18.13 51.42 -29.98
CA SER A 861 19.08 51.67 -31.09
C SER A 861 19.42 50.45 -31.95
N SER A 862 19.35 49.25 -31.38
CA SER A 862 19.65 47.97 -32.03
C SER A 862 18.38 47.21 -32.49
N PHE A 863 17.18 47.75 -32.32
CA PHE A 863 15.93 47.14 -32.81
C PHE A 863 15.75 47.36 -34.32
N ASN A 864 16.64 46.78 -35.11
CA ASN A 864 16.73 46.99 -36.56
C ASN A 864 17.23 45.74 -37.29
N SER A 865 17.08 45.72 -38.62
CA SER A 865 17.43 44.60 -39.51
C SER A 865 18.93 44.27 -39.63
N ASN A 866 19.82 45.12 -39.07
CA ASN A 866 21.26 44.82 -39.00
C ASN A 866 21.61 43.97 -37.76
N THR A 867 20.73 43.98 -36.73
CA THR A 867 20.92 43.20 -35.48
C THR A 867 19.96 42.02 -35.42
N TYR A 868 18.70 42.22 -35.80
CA TYR A 868 17.67 41.19 -35.88
C TYR A 868 17.52 40.71 -37.31
N THR A 869 17.46 39.38 -37.51
CA THR A 869 17.07 38.83 -38.81
C THR A 869 15.65 39.26 -39.17
N GLN A 870 15.34 39.43 -40.47
CA GLN A 870 14.00 39.79 -40.93
C GLN A 870 12.92 38.87 -40.32
N LYS A 871 13.15 37.55 -40.31
CA LYS A 871 12.22 36.57 -39.73
C LYS A 871 12.04 36.74 -38.21
N GLY A 872 13.06 37.22 -37.50
CA GLY A 872 12.98 37.58 -36.08
C GLY A 872 12.11 38.82 -35.84
N LEU A 873 12.31 39.89 -36.63
CA LEU A 873 11.43 41.07 -36.58
C LEU A 873 9.99 40.72 -36.94
N GLU A 874 9.77 39.87 -37.95
CA GLU A 874 8.44 39.35 -38.28
C GLU A 874 7.81 38.51 -37.17
N TRP A 875 8.59 37.80 -36.34
CA TRP A 875 8.07 37.06 -35.19
C TRP A 875 7.64 37.98 -34.04
N VAL A 876 8.43 39.03 -33.76
CA VAL A 876 8.07 40.05 -32.77
C VAL A 876 6.82 40.81 -33.22
N ASN A 877 6.81 41.33 -34.45
CA ASN A 877 5.73 42.14 -34.99
C ASN A 877 4.41 41.37 -35.26
N LYS A 878 4.38 40.05 -35.08
CA LYS A 878 3.19 39.18 -35.23
C LYS A 878 2.79 38.48 -33.92
N THR A 879 3.39 38.84 -32.78
CA THR A 879 3.05 38.29 -31.47
C THR A 879 2.55 39.42 -30.58
N GLU A 880 1.24 39.53 -30.39
CA GLU A 880 0.62 40.60 -29.59
C GLU A 880 0.42 40.18 -28.13
N THR A 881 0.31 38.87 -27.87
CA THR A 881 -0.08 38.30 -26.58
C THR A 881 0.68 37.02 -26.22
N LEU A 882 0.66 36.64 -24.93
CA LEU A 882 1.09 35.31 -24.50
C LEU A 882 0.20 34.19 -25.10
N LYS A 883 -1.05 34.49 -25.44
CA LYS A 883 -1.96 33.55 -26.13
C LYS A 883 -1.42 33.17 -27.52
N ASP A 884 -0.84 34.10 -28.27
CA ASP A 884 -0.21 33.81 -29.57
C ASP A 884 1.04 32.94 -29.43
N VAL A 885 1.79 33.09 -28.32
CA VAL A 885 2.91 32.20 -28.01
C VAL A 885 2.41 30.78 -27.74
N ILE A 886 1.38 30.65 -26.89
CA ILE A 886 0.79 29.37 -26.52
C ILE A 886 0.11 28.69 -27.72
N ASP A 887 -0.65 29.41 -28.54
CA ASP A 887 -1.31 28.88 -29.75
C ASP A 887 -0.30 28.37 -30.79
N ARG A 888 0.82 29.08 -30.98
CA ARG A 888 1.92 28.63 -31.86
C ARG A 888 2.55 27.30 -31.45
N HIS A 889 2.34 26.83 -30.22
CA HIS A 889 2.82 25.53 -29.73
C HIS A 889 1.69 24.52 -29.49
N PHE A 890 0.50 24.96 -29.08
CA PHE A 890 -0.62 24.11 -28.64
C PHE A 890 -1.98 24.56 -29.21
N PRO A 891 -2.15 24.60 -30.55
CA PRO A 891 -3.32 25.23 -31.18
C PRO A 891 -4.63 24.45 -30.97
N GLU A 892 -4.58 23.15 -30.65
CA GLU A 892 -5.78 22.39 -30.27
C GLU A 892 -6.23 22.71 -28.85
N MET A 893 -5.28 22.80 -27.91
CA MET A 893 -5.53 23.21 -26.53
C MET A 893 -6.10 24.64 -26.48
N THR A 894 -5.47 25.60 -27.16
CA THR A 894 -5.94 27.00 -27.19
C THR A 894 -7.35 27.12 -27.74
N ARG A 895 -7.64 26.51 -28.90
CA ARG A 895 -8.99 26.56 -29.51
C ARG A 895 -10.07 25.88 -28.67
N LYS A 896 -9.72 24.87 -27.87
CA LYS A 896 -10.67 24.12 -27.04
C LYS A 896 -10.93 24.77 -25.69
N TRP A 897 -9.90 25.34 -25.06
CA TRP A 897 -9.94 25.70 -23.64
C TRP A 897 -9.73 27.19 -23.35
N MET A 898 -8.97 27.92 -24.16
CA MET A 898 -8.63 29.33 -23.88
C MET A 898 -9.58 30.29 -24.61
N THR A 899 -10.83 30.39 -24.12
CA THR A 899 -11.89 31.19 -24.78
C THR A 899 -11.69 32.71 -24.65
N CYS A 900 -11.01 33.14 -23.58
CA CYS A 900 -10.64 34.52 -23.30
C CYS A 900 -9.69 35.14 -24.37
N SER A 901 -9.58 36.47 -24.38
CA SER A 901 -8.67 37.20 -25.28
C SER A 901 -7.21 37.29 -24.77
N SER A 902 -6.95 36.93 -23.51
CA SER A 902 -5.61 36.98 -22.91
C SER A 902 -5.36 35.74 -22.06
N ALA A 903 -4.19 35.11 -22.22
CA ALA A 903 -3.77 33.96 -21.42
C ALA A 903 -3.62 34.26 -19.92
N PHE A 904 -3.59 35.54 -19.53
CA PHE A 904 -3.57 36.01 -18.13
C PHE A 904 -4.97 36.24 -17.52
N SER A 905 -6.04 36.15 -18.32
CA SER A 905 -7.41 36.03 -17.79
C SER A 905 -7.66 34.60 -17.32
N VAL A 906 -8.63 34.35 -16.44
CA VAL A 906 -9.13 32.98 -16.20
C VAL A 906 -9.82 32.48 -17.48
N TRP A 907 -9.51 31.28 -17.95
CA TRP A 907 -9.86 30.84 -19.31
C TRP A 907 -11.36 30.58 -19.53
N ASP A 908 -12.11 30.33 -18.45
CA ASP A 908 -13.57 30.28 -18.40
C ASP A 908 -14.25 31.66 -18.40
N SER A 909 -13.50 32.77 -18.29
CA SER A 909 -14.10 34.09 -18.22
C SER A 909 -14.68 34.53 -19.56
N MET A 910 -15.93 35.00 -19.52
CA MET A 910 -16.63 35.52 -20.70
C MET A 910 -15.81 36.62 -21.38
N PRO A 911 -15.70 36.61 -22.72
CA PRO A 911 -14.93 37.61 -23.45
C PRO A 911 -15.49 39.01 -23.21
N ASN A 912 -14.60 39.98 -22.97
CA ASN A 912 -14.98 41.37 -22.73
C ASN A 912 -15.88 41.91 -23.85
N PRO A 913 -17.00 42.59 -23.53
CA PRO A 913 -17.94 43.07 -24.54
C PRO A 913 -17.28 44.08 -25.48
N VAL A 914 -17.57 43.97 -26.78
CA VAL A 914 -16.98 44.81 -27.83
C VAL A 914 -17.45 46.25 -27.67
N ASN A 915 -16.63 47.07 -27.02
CA ASN A 915 -16.88 48.50 -26.90
C ASN A 915 -16.47 49.22 -28.18
N CYS A 916 -17.44 49.62 -29.00
CA CYS A 916 -17.23 50.28 -30.30
C CYS A 916 -16.66 51.71 -30.20
N ILE A 917 -16.51 52.29 -29.00
CA ILE A 917 -15.86 53.58 -28.80
C ILE A 917 -14.33 53.40 -28.98
N PRO A 918 -13.65 54.22 -29.82
CA PRO A 918 -12.19 54.20 -29.95
C PRO A 918 -11.49 54.34 -28.60
N LEU A 919 -10.36 53.65 -28.42
CA LEU A 919 -9.72 53.50 -27.10
C LEU A 919 -9.45 54.84 -26.38
N TYR A 920 -9.01 55.85 -27.15
CA TYR A 920 -8.69 57.21 -26.68
C TYR A 920 -9.92 58.11 -26.42
N LEU A 921 -11.14 57.62 -26.65
CA LEU A 921 -12.42 58.30 -26.36
C LEU A 921 -13.22 57.62 -25.24
N ARG A 922 -12.69 56.56 -24.63
CA ARG A 922 -13.34 55.86 -23.52
C ARG A 922 -13.07 56.59 -22.21
N LEU A 923 -14.13 56.91 -21.47
CA LEU A 923 -14.02 57.30 -20.07
C LEU A 923 -13.67 56.08 -19.20
N SER A 924 -12.80 56.28 -18.21
CA SER A 924 -12.55 55.29 -17.16
C SER A 924 -13.71 55.32 -16.16
N THR A 925 -14.44 54.20 -16.01
CA THR A 925 -15.66 54.09 -15.19
C THR A 925 -15.71 52.80 -14.39
#